data_AF-A0A9E1XRP5-F1
#
_entry.id   AF-A0A9E1XRP5-F1
#
_cell.length_a   1.000
_cell.length_b   1.000
_cell.length_c   1.000
_cell.angle_alpha   90.00
_cell.angle_beta   90.00
_cell.angle_gamma   90.00
#
_symmetry.space_group_name_H-M   'P 1'
#
loop_
_entity.id
_entity.type
_entity.pdbx_description
1 polymer ?
#
loop_
_entity_poly.entity_id
_entity_poly.type
_entity_poly.pdbx_seq_one_letter_code
_entity_poly.pdbx_strand_id
1 'polypeptide(L)'
;DRPGWLRMQVPDRPTGYNHWNEPKSVDEAAQLRTPAPAGDWVLEARIHLQEFSPDSNFFVGLIAGGSDDLLLSLGPLHAAGMTAPEVWFEPTGTSGLFRVPGEARDVYLRLVRKGNLCRGQVSRDGKTWVEAGCYITPQKPTFLGLIGKTFAAGPTVAFDVDYIRVTSLPTVPPDGPRTLVGIGGDYPTGYRGLLARLGLPHEVVLDYQLADPKVLGRFDLLLIGSLSRGIESRAQKALMNYVKAGGTALLGAKAFPLATVVPGKGARAKNMPDILFSGAHNPLLPWLGKQTRFAAGETRFHFAPTSTAGLQILAYYDTKPANKGKKKGTVVPAGTPAIWAMPLGKGLLVYSAPSIGASLSWGPTHDQLAEALILCLAGGRAQPQLVAEGARFGRKQSGRTEASTPAKAAKSRAPGPKRLTLTTPRDPLPPELRRIRSKTAPEFNLTGAYRPGRGVGQVLLNRWNSQNLIRVVFDGVSASLSRVENGKVVDTAKMRFDGAAEIPFVLKERYDHIALQVGPHEAKIQANGLWEGALGASAKALGRFRYQQLGAAFLSDDFMRGEKEQGAWKVIGGTWSIRSTGDPKMGANPFTYRGKCAPGTGWAVAGFSFWDDYSFSISAKPTSKTGAVALAFHFRDEKNHLLFRLRVSDSPAKGKKGAELVRVSDGKETVLAQGDGCLVKGQWYRLSVQSEGEIATASIDGKELLRAKDNVLRAGKVALAVRDGEAEFDDAAVRPISETTGPELAELDGAVPRFAGTMDRDTWAGAALQWRAAPSTPGLFWRRGAFSGDIDLTLTCNFGNTPAAAAALTLLLVPAEGPADGGHGLILRPSATTASATRRNYEVEFTRQGTSVARAAVVSGPDPVLSLRRVGSELAAWIDGRQVLACPPSGDLGACSQLGFQATGFLPRISGLRLHAGNVLDYYFDHAPTDWWIGSGTWELAVRWPCTPEWSWLAGESRSVAALWHKRQFTGDHTLDLHVGPRTVDHGDKRPREICRAFNVLLCGDGQDVKSGYSFVVGGGKTGTGATLSRNGKVVASEPAYRIYSDAHNQWINVRAEKVGATIRLWVGDQRVLSWQDPNPLPGGRLAVWTQDNAVMIPRVTIY
;
A
#
# COMPACT_ATOMS: atom_id res chain seq x y z
N ASP A 1 1.58 -55.94 -46.42
CA ASP A 1 0.52 -56.74 -45.77
C ASP A 1 -0.69 -55.94 -45.27
N ARG A 2 -0.60 -54.60 -45.09
CA ARG A 2 -1.76 -53.76 -44.75
C ARG A 2 -1.70 -52.40 -45.49
N PRO A 3 -2.32 -52.26 -46.69
CA PRO A 3 -2.26 -51.03 -47.47
C PRO A 3 -2.75 -49.81 -46.66
N GLY A 4 -2.01 -48.69 -46.74
CA GLY A 4 -2.34 -47.43 -46.05
C GLY A 4 -1.78 -47.28 -44.64
N TRP A 5 -1.17 -48.32 -44.06
CA TRP A 5 -0.51 -48.25 -42.74
C TRP A 5 1.00 -48.13 -42.90
N LEU A 6 1.64 -47.34 -42.01
CA LEU A 6 3.10 -47.28 -41.90
C LEU A 6 3.59 -48.38 -40.96
N ARG A 7 4.41 -49.32 -41.46
CA ARG A 7 5.06 -50.34 -40.64
C ARG A 7 6.45 -49.87 -40.20
N MET A 8 6.73 -49.93 -38.91
CA MET A 8 8.07 -49.75 -38.32
C MET A 8 8.57 -51.08 -37.79
N GLN A 9 9.81 -51.44 -38.14
CA GLN A 9 10.49 -52.65 -37.67
C GLN A 9 11.76 -52.28 -36.91
N VAL A 10 11.89 -52.79 -35.69
CA VAL A 10 13.08 -52.65 -34.86
C VAL A 10 13.76 -54.03 -34.81
N PRO A 11 14.87 -54.24 -35.53
CA PRO A 11 15.52 -55.54 -35.61
C PRO A 11 16.17 -55.94 -34.28
N ASP A 12 16.56 -57.20 -34.14
CA ASP A 12 17.37 -57.66 -33.00
C ASP A 12 18.75 -56.99 -33.01
N ARG A 13 19.24 -56.65 -31.82
CA ARG A 13 20.59 -56.16 -31.57
C ARG A 13 20.97 -56.48 -30.11
N PRO A 14 22.18 -56.97 -29.83
CA PRO A 14 22.59 -57.38 -28.48
C PRO A 14 22.36 -56.34 -27.37
N THR A 15 22.55 -55.05 -27.69
CA THR A 15 22.38 -53.92 -26.74
C THR A 15 21.01 -53.27 -26.81
N GLY A 16 20.11 -53.74 -27.69
CA GLY A 16 18.90 -53.03 -28.07
C GLY A 16 19.15 -51.72 -28.83
N TYR A 17 18.06 -51.02 -29.17
CA TYR A 17 18.04 -49.68 -29.75
C TYR A 17 17.35 -48.73 -28.76
N ASN A 18 18.13 -47.85 -28.11
CA ASN A 18 17.62 -46.97 -27.08
C ASN A 18 17.98 -45.50 -27.37
N HIS A 19 17.24 -44.57 -26.77
CA HIS A 19 17.48 -43.13 -26.84
C HIS A 19 18.14 -42.57 -25.57
N TRP A 20 18.46 -43.45 -24.62
CA TRP A 20 19.10 -43.09 -23.36
C TRP A 20 19.79 -44.29 -22.72
N ASN A 21 21.11 -44.18 -22.48
CA ASN A 21 21.88 -45.14 -21.70
C ASN A 21 22.70 -44.38 -20.63
N GLU A 22 22.58 -44.70 -19.34
CA GLU A 22 23.47 -44.07 -18.37
C GLU A 22 24.88 -44.70 -18.43
N PRO A 23 25.98 -43.92 -18.38
CA PRO A 23 26.05 -42.47 -18.19
C PRO A 23 26.14 -41.63 -19.49
N LYS A 24 26.03 -42.26 -20.67
CA LYS A 24 26.19 -41.59 -21.98
C LYS A 24 24.89 -41.59 -22.78
N SER A 25 24.34 -40.40 -23.03
CA SER A 25 23.23 -40.27 -23.97
C SER A 25 23.57 -40.92 -25.32
N VAL A 26 22.60 -41.66 -25.87
CA VAL A 26 22.64 -42.32 -27.17
C VAL A 26 21.34 -41.98 -27.89
N ASP A 27 21.34 -41.85 -29.21
CA ASP A 27 20.10 -41.61 -29.98
C ASP A 27 19.98 -42.67 -31.09
N GLU A 28 19.84 -43.92 -30.66
CA GLU A 28 19.89 -45.09 -31.55
C GLU A 28 18.50 -45.72 -31.77
N ALA A 29 17.50 -45.31 -30.98
CA ALA A 29 16.12 -45.77 -31.15
C ALA A 29 15.55 -45.32 -32.50
N ALA A 30 14.81 -46.22 -33.16
CA ALA A 30 14.17 -45.92 -34.43
C ALA A 30 13.10 -44.84 -34.23
N GLN A 31 13.23 -43.70 -34.92
CA GLN A 31 12.36 -42.54 -34.73
C GLN A 31 11.92 -41.94 -36.06
N LEU A 32 10.67 -41.49 -36.10
CA LEU A 32 10.14 -40.65 -37.16
C LEU A 32 9.73 -39.32 -36.55
N ARG A 33 10.41 -38.23 -36.94
CA ARG A 33 10.27 -36.90 -36.32
C ARG A 33 9.71 -35.87 -37.27
N THR A 34 9.01 -34.89 -36.72
CA THR A 34 8.61 -33.65 -37.37
C THR A 34 8.80 -32.47 -36.40
N PRO A 35 9.09 -31.25 -36.86
CA PRO A 35 9.17 -30.09 -35.98
C PRO A 35 7.88 -29.89 -35.18
N ALA A 36 8.01 -29.54 -33.90
CA ALA A 36 6.85 -29.22 -33.07
C ALA A 36 6.24 -27.86 -33.48
N PRO A 37 4.91 -27.73 -33.58
CA PRO A 37 4.27 -26.45 -33.82
C PRO A 37 4.61 -25.42 -32.75
N ALA A 38 4.64 -24.14 -33.14
CA ALA A 38 4.72 -23.04 -32.18
C ALA A 38 3.43 -23.00 -31.34
N GLY A 39 3.55 -23.09 -30.01
CA GLY A 39 2.42 -23.00 -29.09
C GLY A 39 1.83 -24.35 -28.67
N ASP A 40 0.56 -24.34 -28.31
CA ASP A 40 -0.15 -25.52 -27.78
C ASP A 40 -0.57 -26.46 -28.92
N TRP A 41 -0.56 -27.77 -28.68
CA TRP A 41 -0.81 -28.75 -29.74
C TRP A 41 -1.35 -30.09 -29.21
N VAL A 42 -1.89 -30.87 -30.13
CA VAL A 42 -2.30 -32.27 -29.96
C VAL A 42 -1.55 -33.12 -30.97
N LEU A 43 -0.83 -34.14 -30.51
CA LEU A 43 -0.24 -35.21 -31.33
C LEU A 43 -1.06 -36.48 -31.08
N GLU A 44 -1.57 -37.10 -32.13
CA GLU A 44 -2.43 -38.29 -32.05
C GLU A 44 -1.99 -39.34 -33.06
N ALA A 45 -2.03 -40.61 -32.68
CA ALA A 45 -1.83 -41.74 -33.58
C ALA A 45 -2.61 -42.97 -33.11
N ARG A 46 -2.86 -43.92 -34.03
CA ARG A 46 -3.28 -45.28 -33.69
C ARG A 46 -2.14 -46.25 -33.99
N ILE A 47 -1.77 -47.05 -33.00
CA ILE A 47 -0.67 -48.01 -33.05
C ILE A 47 -1.21 -49.42 -32.89
N HIS A 48 -0.76 -50.33 -33.76
CA HIS A 48 -1.10 -51.74 -33.74
C HIS A 48 0.18 -52.60 -33.72
N LEU A 49 0.42 -53.35 -32.64
CA LEU A 49 1.56 -54.27 -32.50
C LEU A 49 1.35 -55.50 -33.40
N GLN A 50 2.34 -55.83 -34.24
CA GLN A 50 2.29 -56.95 -35.19
C GLN A 50 3.16 -58.13 -34.75
N GLU A 51 4.42 -57.86 -34.42
CA GLU A 51 5.40 -58.90 -34.12
C GLU A 51 6.08 -58.57 -32.80
N PHE A 52 5.94 -59.45 -31.81
CA PHE A 52 6.73 -59.51 -30.57
C PHE A 52 6.55 -60.90 -29.92
N SER A 53 7.46 -61.29 -29.04
CA SER A 53 7.34 -62.52 -28.24
C SER A 53 7.19 -62.18 -26.74
N PRO A 54 6.84 -63.16 -25.89
CA PRO A 54 6.83 -62.95 -24.43
C PRO A 54 8.16 -62.43 -23.86
N ASP A 55 9.28 -62.76 -24.50
CA ASP A 55 10.64 -62.35 -24.10
C ASP A 55 11.05 -60.98 -24.67
N SER A 56 10.25 -60.37 -25.53
CA SER A 56 10.54 -59.05 -26.07
C SER A 56 10.61 -57.99 -24.96
N ASN A 57 11.49 -57.02 -25.13
CA ASN A 57 11.63 -55.90 -24.21
C ASN A 57 11.69 -54.58 -24.98
N PHE A 58 10.54 -53.91 -25.11
CA PHE A 58 10.38 -52.78 -26.00
C PHE A 58 9.41 -51.72 -25.48
N PHE A 59 9.51 -50.55 -26.09
CA PHE A 59 8.48 -49.52 -26.05
C PHE A 59 8.29 -48.98 -27.46
N VAL A 60 7.03 -48.82 -27.87
CA VAL A 60 6.67 -48.15 -29.12
C VAL A 60 5.63 -47.10 -28.83
N GLY A 61 5.66 -45.96 -29.50
CA GLY A 61 4.74 -44.89 -29.12
C GLY A 61 4.95 -43.55 -29.77
N LEU A 62 4.18 -42.58 -29.28
CA LEU A 62 4.36 -41.15 -29.55
C LEU A 62 5.51 -40.59 -28.72
N ILE A 63 6.24 -39.62 -29.28
CA ILE A 63 7.24 -38.83 -28.56
C ILE A 63 7.05 -37.33 -28.76
N ALA A 64 7.40 -36.58 -27.72
CA ALA A 64 7.65 -35.15 -27.76
C ALA A 64 9.03 -34.86 -27.16
N GLY A 65 9.96 -34.40 -27.99
CA GLY A 65 11.37 -34.21 -27.59
C GLY A 65 11.71 -32.73 -27.39
N GLY A 66 12.34 -32.40 -26.25
CA GLY A 66 12.98 -31.10 -26.04
C GLY A 66 14.39 -31.05 -26.65
N SER A 67 15.07 -32.19 -26.58
CA SER A 67 16.39 -32.52 -27.14
C SER A 67 16.43 -34.02 -27.42
N ASP A 68 17.48 -34.51 -28.06
CA ASP A 68 17.63 -35.94 -28.40
C ASP A 68 17.65 -36.85 -27.15
N ASP A 69 18.10 -36.32 -26.02
CA ASP A 69 18.20 -37.02 -24.74
C ASP A 69 17.00 -36.78 -23.81
N LEU A 70 16.08 -35.87 -24.16
CA LEU A 70 14.90 -35.52 -23.36
C LEU A 70 13.63 -35.76 -24.15
N LEU A 71 13.16 -37.01 -24.10
CA LEU A 71 11.91 -37.44 -24.72
C LEU A 71 10.83 -37.64 -23.65
N LEU A 72 9.64 -37.13 -23.94
CA LEU A 72 8.42 -37.53 -23.27
C LEU A 72 7.67 -38.50 -24.18
N SER A 73 7.51 -39.75 -23.71
CA SER A 73 7.03 -40.86 -24.54
C SER A 73 5.70 -41.41 -24.02
N LEU A 74 4.77 -41.71 -24.92
CA LEU A 74 3.49 -42.37 -24.61
C LEU A 74 3.25 -43.53 -25.58
N GLY A 75 3.08 -44.75 -25.07
CA GLY A 75 2.67 -45.89 -25.89
C GLY A 75 2.87 -47.26 -25.26
N PRO A 76 2.59 -48.34 -26.00
CA PRO A 76 2.76 -49.71 -25.54
C PRO A 76 4.20 -50.01 -25.11
N LEU A 77 4.34 -50.57 -23.91
CA LEU A 77 5.56 -51.15 -23.39
C LEU A 77 5.31 -52.62 -23.04
N HIS A 78 6.27 -53.46 -23.37
CA HIS A 78 6.33 -54.86 -22.95
C HIS A 78 7.72 -55.18 -22.43
N ALA A 79 7.80 -55.92 -21.34
CA ALA A 79 9.04 -56.37 -20.72
C ALA A 79 8.89 -57.78 -20.17
N ALA A 80 10.02 -58.48 -19.96
CA ALA A 80 10.04 -59.83 -19.42
C ALA A 80 9.26 -59.92 -18.08
N GLY A 81 8.31 -60.86 -18.01
CA GLY A 81 7.42 -61.04 -16.86
C GLY A 81 6.07 -60.31 -16.97
N MET A 82 5.86 -59.47 -17.99
CA MET A 82 4.53 -58.94 -18.31
C MET A 82 3.71 -59.98 -19.08
N THR A 83 2.42 -60.12 -18.76
CA THR A 83 1.51 -61.05 -19.45
C THR A 83 0.97 -60.49 -20.76
N ALA A 84 0.91 -59.16 -20.88
CA ALA A 84 0.54 -58.43 -22.09
C ALA A 84 1.19 -57.02 -22.07
N PRO A 85 1.37 -56.38 -23.23
CA PRO A 85 1.82 -54.99 -23.30
C PRO A 85 0.82 -54.04 -22.62
N GLU A 86 1.33 -53.00 -21.96
CA GLU A 86 0.53 -51.94 -21.33
C GLU A 86 0.93 -50.56 -21.85
N VAL A 87 0.05 -49.57 -21.78
CA VAL A 87 0.42 -48.20 -22.19
C VAL A 87 1.14 -47.49 -21.05
N TRP A 88 2.37 -47.07 -21.32
CA TRP A 88 3.21 -46.32 -20.39
C TRP A 88 3.37 -44.88 -20.87
N PHE A 89 3.39 -43.94 -19.94
CA PHE A 89 3.70 -42.53 -20.16
C PHE A 89 4.92 -42.17 -19.31
N GLU A 90 6.06 -42.00 -19.97
CA GLU A 90 7.36 -41.87 -19.31
C GLU A 90 8.24 -40.78 -19.94
N PRO A 91 8.84 -39.88 -19.14
CA PRO A 91 9.95 -39.07 -19.58
C PRO A 91 11.25 -39.89 -19.56
N THR A 92 12.27 -39.46 -20.31
CA THR A 92 13.61 -40.05 -20.24
C THR A 92 14.09 -40.18 -18.78
N GLY A 93 14.67 -41.33 -18.43
CA GLY A 93 15.24 -41.61 -17.11
C GLY A 93 14.22 -41.93 -16.01
N THR A 94 12.90 -41.85 -16.26
CA THR A 94 11.87 -42.19 -15.25
C THR A 94 10.87 -43.19 -15.82
N SER A 95 11.25 -44.47 -15.82
CA SER A 95 10.46 -45.50 -16.47
C SER A 95 9.14 -45.79 -15.74
N GLY A 96 8.07 -45.93 -16.52
CA GLY A 96 6.73 -46.27 -16.02
C GLY A 96 6.17 -45.26 -15.02
N LEU A 97 6.52 -43.97 -15.17
CA LEU A 97 6.06 -42.88 -14.30
C LEU A 97 4.53 -42.89 -14.16
N PHE A 98 3.83 -43.05 -15.28
CA PHE A 98 2.40 -43.37 -15.29
C PHE A 98 2.12 -44.58 -16.18
N ARG A 99 1.17 -45.41 -15.77
CA ARG A 99 0.81 -46.66 -16.45
C ARG A 99 -0.69 -46.75 -16.56
N VAL A 100 -1.18 -47.12 -17.74
CA VAL A 100 -2.59 -47.44 -17.97
C VAL A 100 -2.70 -48.95 -18.17
N PRO A 101 -3.20 -49.69 -17.16
CA PRO A 101 -3.27 -51.14 -17.23
C PRO A 101 -4.23 -51.61 -18.33
N GLY A 102 -4.00 -52.82 -18.81
CA GLY A 102 -4.81 -53.51 -19.82
C GLY A 102 -4.17 -53.53 -21.21
N GLU A 103 -4.61 -54.48 -22.03
CA GLU A 103 -4.06 -54.80 -23.35
C GLU A 103 -3.81 -53.55 -24.22
N ALA A 104 -2.61 -53.49 -24.79
CA ALA A 104 -2.08 -52.37 -25.55
C ALA A 104 -1.63 -52.76 -26.98
N ARG A 105 -2.03 -53.93 -27.48
CA ARG A 105 -1.78 -54.35 -28.87
C ARG A 105 -2.41 -53.45 -29.94
N ASP A 106 -3.58 -52.86 -29.69
CA ASP A 106 -4.22 -51.91 -30.62
C ASP A 106 -4.79 -50.74 -29.82
N VAL A 107 -4.15 -49.57 -29.94
CA VAL A 107 -4.47 -48.40 -29.13
C VAL A 107 -4.39 -47.11 -29.92
N TYR A 108 -5.29 -46.18 -29.57
CA TYR A 108 -5.23 -44.78 -29.95
C TYR A 108 -4.52 -44.01 -28.84
N LEU A 109 -3.54 -43.20 -29.20
CA LEU A 109 -2.69 -42.45 -28.29
C LEU A 109 -2.78 -40.97 -28.62
N ARG A 110 -2.75 -40.13 -27.59
CA ARG A 110 -2.74 -38.68 -27.73
C ARG A 110 -1.82 -38.02 -26.71
N LEU A 111 -0.91 -37.17 -27.19
CA LEU A 111 -0.19 -36.20 -26.39
C LEU A 111 -0.82 -34.81 -26.57
N VAL A 112 -1.21 -34.15 -25.49
CA VAL A 112 -1.81 -32.82 -25.49
C VAL A 112 -0.94 -31.87 -24.68
N ARG A 113 -0.34 -30.88 -25.36
CA ARG A 113 0.53 -29.89 -24.74
C ARG A 113 -0.18 -28.54 -24.59
N LYS A 114 -0.23 -28.02 -23.36
CA LYS A 114 -0.71 -26.68 -23.00
C LYS A 114 0.30 -25.97 -22.09
N GLY A 115 0.96 -24.93 -22.58
CA GLY A 115 2.04 -24.26 -21.86
C GLY A 115 3.20 -25.23 -21.55
N ASN A 116 3.48 -25.47 -20.27
CA ASN A 116 4.49 -26.46 -19.83
C ASN A 116 3.87 -27.80 -19.40
N LEU A 117 2.56 -27.99 -19.57
CA LEU A 117 1.88 -29.22 -19.20
C LEU A 117 1.68 -30.07 -20.45
N CYS A 118 2.14 -31.32 -20.42
CA CYS A 118 1.86 -32.31 -21.45
C CYS A 118 1.10 -33.49 -20.86
N ARG A 119 -0.06 -33.80 -21.43
CA ARG A 119 -0.94 -34.89 -21.01
C ARG A 119 -0.91 -36.03 -22.00
N GLY A 120 -0.76 -37.25 -21.51
CA GLY A 120 -0.96 -38.47 -22.28
C GLY A 120 -2.39 -38.96 -22.13
N GLN A 121 -3.02 -39.37 -23.22
CA GLN A 121 -4.33 -40.01 -23.23
C GLN A 121 -4.29 -41.27 -24.10
N VAL A 122 -5.05 -42.29 -23.71
CA VAL A 122 -5.19 -43.54 -24.45
C VAL A 122 -6.66 -43.88 -24.64
N SER A 123 -6.99 -44.43 -25.80
CA SER A 123 -8.29 -45.01 -26.10
C SER A 123 -8.11 -46.38 -26.76
N ARG A 124 -9.01 -47.33 -26.46
CA ARG A 124 -9.00 -48.69 -27.03
C ARG A 124 -10.08 -48.89 -28.10
N ASP A 125 -11.04 -47.97 -28.19
CA ASP A 125 -12.17 -47.99 -29.11
C ASP A 125 -12.20 -46.75 -30.04
N GLY A 126 -11.24 -45.84 -29.88
CA GLY A 126 -11.17 -44.54 -30.57
C GLY A 126 -12.20 -43.51 -30.09
N LYS A 127 -13.07 -43.86 -29.15
CA LYS A 127 -14.19 -43.03 -28.69
C LYS A 127 -14.02 -42.59 -27.24
N THR A 128 -13.65 -43.53 -26.37
CA THR A 128 -13.50 -43.33 -24.94
C THR A 128 -12.03 -43.13 -24.61
N TRP A 129 -11.68 -41.92 -24.17
CA TRP A 129 -10.31 -41.54 -23.83
C TRP A 129 -10.10 -41.57 -22.31
N VAL A 130 -9.02 -42.22 -21.89
CA VAL A 130 -8.55 -42.29 -20.51
C VAL A 130 -7.25 -41.49 -20.39
N GLU A 131 -7.14 -40.67 -19.34
CA GLU A 131 -5.88 -39.96 -19.04
C GLU A 131 -4.82 -40.98 -18.61
N ALA A 132 -3.71 -41.03 -19.34
CA ALA A 132 -2.54 -41.80 -18.99
C ALA A 132 -1.69 -41.12 -17.93
N GLY A 133 -1.58 -39.79 -17.99
CA GLY A 133 -0.91 -38.97 -16.98
C GLY A 133 -0.65 -37.55 -17.45
N CYS A 134 -0.03 -36.73 -16.59
CA CYS A 134 0.36 -35.36 -16.90
C CYS A 134 1.79 -35.12 -16.42
N TYR A 135 2.61 -34.52 -17.26
CA TYR A 135 4.00 -34.19 -16.98
C TYR A 135 4.27 -32.70 -17.20
N ILE A 136 4.91 -32.06 -16.24
CA ILE A 136 5.41 -30.68 -16.36
C ILE A 136 6.74 -30.76 -17.11
N THR A 137 6.75 -30.35 -18.38
CA THR A 137 7.90 -30.44 -19.26
C THR A 137 8.94 -29.37 -18.90
N PRO A 138 10.23 -29.72 -18.70
CA PRO A 138 11.24 -28.75 -18.31
C PRO A 138 11.69 -27.82 -19.45
N GLN A 139 11.44 -28.24 -20.69
CA GLN A 139 11.74 -27.48 -21.89
C GLN A 139 10.57 -27.59 -22.86
N LYS A 140 10.44 -26.61 -23.75
CA LYS A 140 9.45 -26.66 -24.82
C LYS A 140 9.87 -27.75 -25.81
N PRO A 141 8.98 -28.68 -26.19
CA PRO A 141 9.29 -29.66 -27.23
C PRO A 141 9.65 -28.95 -28.54
N THR A 142 10.75 -29.38 -29.16
CA THR A 142 11.27 -28.89 -30.44
C THR A 142 10.86 -29.81 -31.59
N PHE A 143 10.61 -31.09 -31.31
CA PHE A 143 10.08 -32.06 -32.26
C PHE A 143 9.04 -33.00 -31.65
N LEU A 144 8.22 -33.57 -32.53
CA LEU A 144 7.17 -34.55 -32.25
C LEU A 144 7.39 -35.76 -33.14
N GLY A 145 6.89 -36.93 -32.74
CA GLY A 145 7.10 -38.10 -33.59
C GLY A 145 6.62 -39.42 -33.04
N LEU A 146 7.14 -40.48 -33.66
CA LEU A 146 7.03 -41.86 -33.25
C LEU A 146 8.40 -42.40 -32.81
N ILE A 147 8.39 -43.36 -31.90
CA ILE A 147 9.57 -44.09 -31.48
C ILE A 147 9.29 -45.59 -31.45
N GLY A 148 10.30 -46.38 -31.81
CA GLY A 148 10.42 -47.79 -31.46
C GLY A 148 11.76 -48.01 -30.79
N LYS A 149 11.76 -48.39 -29.52
CA LYS A 149 12.95 -48.69 -28.73
C LYS A 149 12.92 -50.11 -28.18
N THR A 150 14.07 -50.75 -28.14
CA THR A 150 14.31 -52.06 -27.51
C THR A 150 15.42 -51.92 -26.48
N PHE A 151 15.29 -52.59 -25.33
CA PHE A 151 16.17 -52.34 -24.18
C PHE A 151 17.33 -53.35 -24.06
N ALA A 152 17.25 -54.47 -24.76
CA ALA A 152 18.24 -55.54 -24.78
C ALA A 152 18.07 -56.40 -26.04
N ALA A 153 18.92 -57.42 -26.20
CA ALA A 153 18.74 -58.48 -27.20
C ALA A 153 17.33 -59.10 -27.12
N GLY A 154 16.73 -59.39 -28.28
CA GLY A 154 15.39 -59.96 -28.35
C GLY A 154 14.85 -60.02 -29.78
N PRO A 155 13.75 -60.76 -30.02
CA PRO A 155 13.21 -60.90 -31.36
C PRO A 155 12.76 -59.54 -31.94
N THR A 156 12.77 -59.46 -33.27
CA THR A 156 12.33 -58.26 -34.01
C THR A 156 10.96 -57.80 -33.53
N VAL A 157 10.84 -56.49 -33.28
CA VAL A 157 9.57 -55.86 -32.90
C VAL A 157 9.02 -55.10 -34.10
N ALA A 158 7.80 -55.42 -34.51
CA ALA A 158 7.11 -54.72 -35.60
C ALA A 158 5.78 -54.13 -35.13
N PHE A 159 5.50 -52.89 -35.52
CA PHE A 159 4.23 -52.23 -35.27
C PHE A 159 3.78 -51.40 -36.47
N ASP A 160 2.47 -51.36 -36.68
CA ASP A 160 1.82 -50.58 -37.72
C ASP A 160 1.19 -49.32 -37.12
N VAL A 161 1.23 -48.23 -37.89
CA VAL A 161 0.62 -46.94 -37.56
C VAL A 161 -0.41 -46.58 -38.63
N ASP A 162 -1.67 -46.40 -38.22
CA ASP A 162 -2.80 -46.09 -39.12
C ASP A 162 -2.70 -44.66 -39.63
N TYR A 163 -2.52 -43.73 -38.69
CA TYR A 163 -2.35 -42.31 -38.95
C TYR A 163 -1.49 -41.68 -37.86
N ILE A 164 -0.88 -40.54 -38.20
CA ILE A 164 -0.31 -39.60 -37.26
C ILE A 164 -0.89 -38.21 -37.57
N ARG A 165 -1.36 -37.51 -36.55
CA ARG A 165 -1.98 -36.20 -36.69
C ARG A 165 -1.41 -35.24 -35.67
N VAL A 166 -0.90 -34.12 -36.16
CA VAL A 166 -0.52 -32.96 -35.33
C VAL A 166 -1.55 -31.86 -35.56
N THR A 167 -2.21 -31.43 -34.50
CA THR A 167 -3.21 -30.34 -34.53
C THR A 167 -2.74 -29.22 -33.62
N SER A 168 -2.48 -28.04 -34.18
CA SER A 168 -2.23 -26.85 -33.37
C SER A 168 -3.51 -26.46 -32.62
N LEU A 169 -3.39 -26.16 -31.34
CA LEU A 169 -4.48 -25.61 -30.53
C LEU A 169 -4.43 -24.08 -30.60
N PRO A 170 -5.58 -23.40 -30.44
CA PRO A 170 -5.59 -21.95 -30.31
C PRO A 170 -4.65 -21.52 -29.18
N THR A 171 -3.62 -20.75 -29.51
CA THR A 171 -2.80 -20.09 -28.51
C THR A 171 -3.59 -18.92 -27.95
N VAL A 172 -3.53 -18.73 -26.63
CA VAL A 172 -4.07 -17.52 -26.01
C VAL A 172 -3.27 -16.36 -26.56
N PRO A 173 -3.90 -15.35 -27.21
CA PRO A 173 -3.19 -14.20 -27.73
C PRO A 173 -2.39 -13.53 -26.61
N PRO A 174 -1.30 -12.80 -26.92
CA PRO A 174 -0.62 -11.97 -25.93
C PRO A 174 -1.60 -11.06 -25.16
N ASP A 175 -2.66 -10.61 -25.82
CA ASP A 175 -3.71 -9.74 -25.25
C ASP A 175 -4.94 -10.51 -24.70
N GLY A 176 -4.86 -11.84 -24.63
CA GLY A 176 -5.91 -12.70 -24.08
C GLY A 176 -5.98 -12.69 -22.55
N PRO A 177 -7.09 -13.21 -21.98
CA PRO A 177 -7.35 -13.16 -20.54
C PRO A 177 -6.23 -13.84 -19.73
N ARG A 178 -5.90 -13.22 -18.60
CA ARG A 178 -4.87 -13.68 -17.66
C ARG A 178 -5.43 -14.68 -16.67
N THR A 179 -4.57 -15.53 -16.14
CA THR A 179 -4.91 -16.50 -15.10
C THR A 179 -5.49 -15.78 -13.88
N LEU A 180 -6.72 -16.11 -13.49
CA LEU A 180 -7.29 -15.66 -12.22
C LEU A 180 -6.88 -16.62 -11.11
N VAL A 181 -6.08 -16.12 -10.15
CA VAL A 181 -5.54 -16.92 -9.05
C VAL A 181 -6.40 -16.78 -7.79
N GLY A 182 -6.90 -17.89 -7.27
CA GLY A 182 -7.56 -17.94 -5.97
C GLY A 182 -6.56 -18.26 -4.86
N ILE A 183 -6.49 -17.42 -3.82
CA ILE A 183 -5.58 -17.63 -2.67
C ILE A 183 -6.39 -17.87 -1.40
N GLY A 184 -6.07 -18.92 -0.65
CA GLY A 184 -6.88 -19.27 0.53
C GLY A 184 -6.16 -20.13 1.56
N GLY A 185 -6.87 -20.42 2.66
CA GLY A 185 -6.31 -21.11 3.81
C GLY A 185 -5.41 -20.22 4.67
N ASP A 186 -4.63 -20.81 5.58
CA ASP A 186 -3.76 -20.04 6.47
C ASP A 186 -2.67 -19.27 5.70
N TYR A 187 -2.41 -18.02 6.12
CA TYR A 187 -1.39 -17.11 5.58
C TYR A 187 -1.54 -16.76 4.08
N PRO A 188 -2.73 -16.33 3.60
CA PRO A 188 -2.93 -15.95 2.20
C PRO A 188 -2.22 -14.64 1.84
N THR A 189 -1.91 -13.81 2.83
CA THR A 189 -1.26 -12.49 2.71
C THR A 189 0.00 -12.51 1.86
N GLY A 190 0.92 -13.44 2.11
CA GLY A 190 2.19 -13.49 1.38
C GLY A 190 2.01 -13.74 -0.12
N TYR A 191 1.05 -14.59 -0.50
CA TYR A 191 0.68 -14.75 -1.91
C TYR A 191 0.05 -13.49 -2.49
N ARG A 192 -0.84 -12.85 -1.72
CA ARG A 192 -1.50 -11.60 -2.14
C ARG A 192 -0.48 -10.53 -2.49
N GLY A 193 0.50 -10.29 -1.62
CA GLY A 193 1.57 -9.32 -1.84
C GLY A 193 2.42 -9.63 -3.07
N LEU A 194 2.84 -10.89 -3.24
CA LEU A 194 3.62 -11.34 -4.41
C LEU A 194 2.84 -11.14 -5.72
N LEU A 195 1.59 -11.63 -5.78
CA LEU A 195 0.75 -11.54 -6.97
C LEU A 195 0.46 -10.08 -7.33
N ALA A 196 0.22 -9.22 -6.34
CA ALA A 196 0.04 -7.78 -6.56
C ALA A 196 1.30 -7.12 -7.15
N ARG A 197 2.51 -7.43 -6.63
CA ARG A 197 3.78 -6.90 -7.16
C ARG A 197 4.06 -7.36 -8.59
N LEU A 198 3.63 -8.57 -8.96
CA LEU A 198 3.72 -9.09 -10.33
C LEU A 198 2.59 -8.56 -11.24
N GLY A 199 1.59 -7.88 -10.67
CA GLY A 199 0.40 -7.43 -11.40
C GLY A 199 -0.49 -8.57 -11.88
N LEU A 200 -0.51 -9.70 -11.17
CA LEU A 200 -1.32 -10.87 -11.53
C LEU A 200 -2.74 -10.78 -10.93
N PRO A 201 -3.81 -11.04 -11.71
CA PRO A 201 -5.18 -11.05 -11.19
C PRO A 201 -5.35 -12.13 -10.12
N HIS A 202 -5.89 -11.72 -8.96
CA HIS A 202 -6.09 -12.64 -7.84
C HIS A 202 -7.25 -12.22 -6.94
N GLU A 203 -7.83 -13.19 -6.25
CA GLU A 203 -8.82 -12.96 -5.19
C GLU A 203 -8.55 -13.85 -3.98
N VAL A 204 -8.81 -13.31 -2.78
CA VAL A 204 -8.78 -14.12 -1.56
C VAL A 204 -10.07 -14.94 -1.46
N VAL A 205 -9.92 -16.25 -1.27
CA VAL A 205 -10.99 -17.22 -1.06
C VAL A 205 -11.15 -17.42 0.45
N LEU A 206 -12.33 -17.08 0.97
CA LEU A 206 -12.65 -17.20 2.40
C LEU A 206 -12.68 -18.69 2.82
N ASP A 207 -12.37 -18.99 4.08
CA ASP A 207 -12.32 -20.37 4.61
C ASP A 207 -13.52 -21.19 4.15
N TYR A 208 -14.74 -20.72 4.43
CA TYR A 208 -15.96 -21.47 4.12
C TYR A 208 -16.19 -21.67 2.60
N GLN A 209 -15.66 -20.79 1.75
CA GLN A 209 -15.77 -20.87 0.30
C GLN A 209 -14.86 -21.97 -0.27
N LEU A 210 -13.81 -22.39 0.46
CA LEU A 210 -12.98 -23.52 0.07
C LEU A 210 -13.77 -24.85 0.03
N ALA A 211 -14.95 -24.89 0.65
CA ALA A 211 -15.87 -26.01 0.60
C ALA A 211 -16.97 -25.86 -0.47
N ASP A 212 -16.97 -24.79 -1.26
CA ASP A 212 -17.98 -24.52 -2.29
C ASP A 212 -17.40 -24.73 -3.70
N PRO A 213 -17.76 -25.83 -4.41
CA PRO A 213 -17.27 -26.10 -5.75
C PRO A 213 -17.58 -25.01 -6.78
N LYS A 214 -18.69 -24.26 -6.62
CA LYS A 214 -19.05 -23.18 -7.54
C LYS A 214 -18.09 -22.01 -7.41
N VAL A 215 -17.66 -21.70 -6.18
CA VAL A 215 -16.66 -20.65 -5.95
C VAL A 215 -15.30 -21.08 -6.49
N LEU A 216 -14.87 -22.31 -6.20
CA LEU A 216 -13.58 -22.83 -6.67
C LEU A 216 -13.48 -22.84 -8.20
N GLY A 217 -14.56 -23.20 -8.90
CA GLY A 217 -14.60 -23.25 -10.37
C GLY A 217 -14.43 -21.91 -11.10
N ARG A 218 -14.39 -20.78 -10.39
CA ARG A 218 -14.11 -19.45 -10.97
C ARG A 218 -12.61 -19.23 -11.24
N PHE A 219 -11.76 -20.02 -10.60
CA PHE A 219 -10.31 -19.82 -10.62
C PHE A 219 -9.63 -20.78 -11.59
N ASP A 220 -8.57 -20.29 -12.22
CA ASP A 220 -7.70 -21.10 -13.08
C ASP A 220 -6.64 -21.85 -12.25
N LEU A 221 -6.19 -21.22 -11.16
CA LEU A 221 -5.16 -21.72 -10.25
C LEU A 221 -5.56 -21.40 -8.82
N LEU A 222 -5.51 -22.40 -7.94
CA LEU A 222 -5.68 -22.23 -6.50
C LEU A 222 -4.36 -22.41 -5.75
N LEU A 223 -4.04 -21.47 -4.87
CA LEU A 223 -2.88 -21.52 -3.96
C LEU A 223 -3.39 -21.59 -2.52
N ILE A 224 -3.33 -22.78 -1.92
CA ILE A 224 -3.94 -23.05 -0.62
C ILE A 224 -2.88 -23.40 0.42
N GLY A 225 -2.73 -22.57 1.46
CA GLY A 225 -1.67 -22.70 2.46
C GLY A 225 -1.90 -23.81 3.50
N SER A 226 -3.02 -23.77 4.23
CA SER A 226 -3.46 -24.79 5.20
C SER A 226 -4.96 -24.63 5.44
N LEU A 227 -5.64 -25.70 5.86
CA LEU A 227 -7.09 -25.67 6.04
C LEU A 227 -7.46 -25.57 7.52
N SER A 228 -8.49 -24.79 7.80
CA SER A 228 -9.01 -24.63 9.16
C SER A 228 -9.77 -25.89 9.60
N ARG A 229 -9.58 -26.29 10.86
CA ARG A 229 -10.07 -27.57 11.41
C ARG A 229 -11.56 -27.80 11.21
N GLY A 230 -12.39 -26.75 11.32
CA GLY A 230 -13.85 -26.87 11.23
C GLY A 230 -14.39 -27.19 9.84
N ILE A 231 -13.57 -27.05 8.79
CA ILE A 231 -13.99 -27.19 7.39
C ILE A 231 -13.08 -28.10 6.57
N GLU A 232 -11.98 -28.58 7.17
CA GLU A 232 -10.88 -29.28 6.49
C GLU A 232 -11.38 -30.41 5.58
N SER A 233 -12.18 -31.35 6.11
CA SER A 233 -12.67 -32.50 5.34
C SER A 233 -13.50 -32.11 4.11
N ARG A 234 -14.44 -31.17 4.28
CA ARG A 234 -15.30 -30.68 3.19
C ARG A 234 -14.52 -29.85 2.16
N ALA A 235 -13.56 -29.04 2.61
CA ALA A 235 -12.68 -28.27 1.75
C ALA A 235 -11.73 -29.16 0.95
N GLN A 236 -11.11 -30.17 1.57
CA GLN A 236 -10.29 -31.17 0.88
C GLN A 236 -11.09 -31.87 -0.22
N LYS A 237 -12.31 -32.33 0.09
CA LYS A 237 -13.18 -32.96 -0.91
C LYS A 237 -13.50 -32.02 -2.08
N ALA A 238 -13.85 -30.76 -1.79
CA ALA A 238 -14.14 -29.76 -2.81
C ALA A 238 -12.90 -29.44 -3.69
N LEU A 239 -11.72 -29.29 -3.08
CA LEU A 239 -10.45 -29.07 -3.80
C LEU A 239 -10.11 -30.25 -4.72
N MET A 240 -10.25 -31.50 -4.23
CA MET A 240 -10.02 -32.68 -5.09
C MET A 240 -11.00 -32.73 -6.26
N ASN A 241 -12.27 -32.37 -6.05
CA ASN A 241 -13.26 -32.31 -7.12
C ASN A 241 -12.96 -31.20 -8.13
N TYR A 242 -12.52 -30.02 -7.67
CA TYR A 242 -12.06 -28.93 -8.53
C TYR A 242 -10.91 -29.37 -9.43
N VAL A 243 -9.91 -30.06 -8.86
CA VAL A 243 -8.79 -30.61 -9.65
C VAL A 243 -9.31 -31.67 -10.64
N LYS A 244 -10.13 -32.63 -10.19
CA LYS A 244 -10.73 -33.64 -11.09
C LYS A 244 -11.47 -33.04 -12.29
N ALA A 245 -12.12 -31.89 -12.09
CA ALA A 245 -12.87 -31.19 -13.12
C ALA A 245 -11.99 -30.45 -14.15
N GLY A 246 -10.69 -30.24 -13.87
CA GLY A 246 -9.77 -29.56 -14.78
C GLY A 246 -8.91 -28.48 -14.13
N GLY A 247 -9.17 -28.13 -12.86
CA GLY A 247 -8.44 -27.08 -12.16
C GLY A 247 -7.01 -27.47 -11.77
N THR A 248 -6.16 -26.46 -11.59
CA THR A 248 -4.82 -26.63 -11.00
C THR A 248 -4.83 -26.13 -9.56
N ALA A 249 -4.34 -26.93 -8.61
CA ALA A 249 -4.24 -26.54 -7.20
C ALA A 249 -2.86 -26.84 -6.62
N LEU A 250 -2.25 -25.83 -6.00
CA LEU A 250 -1.06 -25.97 -5.16
C LEU A 250 -1.49 -25.97 -3.70
N LEU A 251 -1.25 -27.08 -3.02
CA LEU A 251 -1.59 -27.29 -1.62
C LEU A 251 -0.33 -27.26 -0.76
N GLY A 252 -0.37 -26.49 0.33
CA GLY A 252 0.68 -26.40 1.32
C GLY A 252 0.33 -27.12 2.62
N ALA A 253 1.35 -27.54 3.37
CA ALA A 253 1.22 -27.97 4.77
C ALA A 253 -0.04 -28.83 5.06
N LYS A 254 -1.01 -28.33 5.85
CA LYS A 254 -2.20 -29.11 6.25
C LYS A 254 -3.29 -29.24 5.16
N ALA A 255 -3.13 -28.59 4.01
CA ALA A 255 -4.04 -28.75 2.88
C ALA A 255 -3.75 -30.02 2.05
N PHE A 256 -2.83 -30.90 2.50
CA PHE A 256 -2.44 -32.15 1.82
C PHE A 256 -3.65 -32.98 1.32
N PRO A 257 -3.46 -33.80 0.27
CA PRO A 257 -4.56 -34.55 -0.36
C PRO A 257 -5.19 -35.60 0.56
N LEU A 258 -6.39 -36.05 0.19
CA LEU A 258 -7.03 -37.20 0.82
C LEU A 258 -6.17 -38.46 0.62
N ALA A 259 -6.12 -39.33 1.63
CA ALA A 259 -5.39 -40.61 1.56
C ALA A 259 -5.89 -41.53 0.44
N THR A 260 -7.15 -41.39 0.02
CA THR A 260 -7.74 -42.08 -1.13
C THR A 260 -7.24 -41.58 -2.48
N VAL A 261 -6.57 -40.42 -2.52
CA VAL A 261 -5.97 -39.83 -3.72
C VAL A 261 -4.47 -40.10 -3.72
N VAL A 262 -3.79 -39.77 -2.62
CA VAL A 262 -2.37 -40.11 -2.41
C VAL A 262 -2.22 -40.76 -1.04
N PRO A 263 -1.97 -42.08 -0.98
CA PRO A 263 -1.68 -42.76 0.27
C PRO A 263 -0.42 -42.17 0.92
N GLY A 264 -0.50 -41.83 2.20
CA GLY A 264 0.59 -41.20 2.93
C GLY A 264 0.17 -40.70 4.30
N LYS A 265 1.11 -40.10 5.02
CA LYS A 265 0.87 -39.55 6.36
C LYS A 265 1.42 -38.14 6.48
N GLY A 266 0.54 -37.22 6.92
CA GLY A 266 0.92 -35.88 7.34
C GLY A 266 1.46 -35.87 8.78
N ALA A 267 2.56 -35.17 9.04
CA ALA A 267 3.14 -35.08 10.38
C ALA A 267 3.91 -33.77 10.62
N ARG A 268 3.99 -33.36 11.90
CA ARG A 268 4.89 -32.29 12.34
C ARG A 268 6.27 -32.86 12.68
N ALA A 269 7.33 -32.22 12.21
CA ALA A 269 8.71 -32.54 12.59
C ALA A 269 9.34 -31.37 13.35
N LYS A 270 10.22 -31.64 14.31
CA LYS A 270 10.91 -30.56 15.04
C LYS A 270 12.05 -29.97 14.21
N ASN A 271 12.67 -30.79 13.36
CA ASN A 271 13.77 -30.42 12.48
C ASN A 271 13.40 -30.76 11.03
N MET A 272 13.42 -29.74 10.17
CA MET A 272 13.16 -29.86 8.74
C MET A 272 14.47 -29.57 7.98
N PRO A 273 14.99 -30.49 7.16
CA PRO A 273 16.13 -30.22 6.28
C PRO A 273 15.79 -29.15 5.25
N ASP A 274 16.80 -28.54 4.63
CA ASP A 274 16.60 -27.71 3.44
C ASP A 274 16.01 -28.56 2.30
N ILE A 275 15.47 -27.89 1.30
CA ILE A 275 14.87 -28.49 0.12
C ILE A 275 15.77 -28.20 -1.07
N LEU A 276 16.03 -29.24 -1.86
CA LEU A 276 16.92 -29.23 -3.00
C LEU A 276 16.13 -29.50 -4.29
N PHE A 277 16.36 -28.64 -5.28
CA PHE A 277 15.94 -28.81 -6.66
C PHE A 277 17.14 -29.36 -7.43
N SER A 278 17.05 -30.60 -7.91
CA SER A 278 18.13 -31.28 -8.61
C SER A 278 17.61 -31.99 -9.87
N GLY A 279 18.54 -32.42 -10.72
CA GLY A 279 18.27 -33.10 -12.00
C GLY A 279 18.17 -32.13 -13.18
N ALA A 280 18.87 -32.44 -14.27
CA ALA A 280 18.90 -31.61 -15.49
C ALA A 280 17.51 -31.39 -16.11
N HIS A 281 16.55 -32.28 -15.80
CA HIS A 281 15.19 -32.27 -16.33
C HIS A 281 14.15 -31.72 -15.34
N ASN A 282 14.56 -31.02 -14.29
CA ASN A 282 13.64 -30.41 -13.34
C ASN A 282 13.00 -29.13 -13.92
N PRO A 283 11.66 -29.05 -14.00
CA PRO A 283 10.97 -27.99 -14.75
C PRO A 283 10.99 -26.61 -14.08
N LEU A 284 11.44 -26.52 -12.83
CA LEU A 284 11.54 -25.25 -12.11
C LEU A 284 12.92 -24.58 -12.28
N LEU A 285 13.96 -25.33 -12.65
CA LEU A 285 15.32 -24.80 -12.77
C LEU A 285 15.46 -23.60 -13.72
N PRO A 286 14.78 -23.54 -14.88
CA PRO A 286 14.84 -22.35 -15.75
C PRO A 286 14.39 -21.05 -15.06
N TRP A 287 13.53 -21.14 -14.04
CA TRP A 287 12.97 -20.01 -13.30
C TRP A 287 13.73 -19.71 -12.00
N LEU A 288 14.29 -20.74 -11.37
CA LEU A 288 15.07 -20.63 -10.12
C LEU A 288 16.51 -20.11 -10.36
N GLY A 289 17.01 -20.17 -11.59
CA GLY A 289 18.35 -19.71 -11.92
C GLY A 289 19.42 -20.46 -11.11
N LYS A 290 20.32 -19.72 -10.44
CA LYS A 290 21.40 -20.32 -9.63
C LYS A 290 20.94 -20.82 -8.26
N GLN A 291 19.76 -20.40 -7.77
CA GLN A 291 19.29 -20.75 -6.44
C GLN A 291 18.49 -22.05 -6.47
N THR A 292 19.15 -23.18 -6.18
CA THR A 292 18.53 -24.52 -6.19
C THR A 292 18.29 -25.11 -4.80
N ARG A 293 18.63 -24.36 -3.74
CA ARG A 293 18.44 -24.77 -2.35
C ARG A 293 17.62 -23.71 -1.60
N PHE A 294 16.62 -24.18 -0.86
CA PHE A 294 15.71 -23.33 -0.06
C PHE A 294 15.51 -23.94 1.33
N ALA A 295 15.30 -23.11 2.35
CA ALA A 295 14.92 -23.61 3.67
C ALA A 295 13.52 -24.26 3.62
N ALA A 296 13.21 -25.19 4.52
CA ALA A 296 11.88 -25.84 4.53
C ALA A 296 10.70 -24.96 4.98
N GLY A 297 10.93 -23.71 5.38
CA GLY A 297 9.89 -22.79 5.87
C GLY A 297 9.43 -23.04 7.32
N GLU A 298 8.44 -22.27 7.77
CA GLU A 298 8.12 -22.09 9.21
C GLU A 298 7.08 -23.07 9.79
N THR A 299 6.22 -23.70 8.97
CA THR A 299 5.07 -24.47 9.49
C THR A 299 5.44 -25.82 10.10
N ARG A 300 6.66 -26.32 9.85
CA ARG A 300 7.19 -27.59 10.38
C ARG A 300 6.31 -28.81 10.09
N PHE A 301 5.44 -28.72 9.09
CA PHE A 301 4.55 -29.79 8.67
C PHE A 301 5.05 -30.36 7.35
N HIS A 302 4.92 -31.68 7.17
CA HIS A 302 5.17 -32.33 5.88
C HIS A 302 4.16 -33.45 5.67
N PHE A 303 4.02 -33.86 4.42
CA PHE A 303 3.26 -35.03 4.01
C PHE A 303 4.22 -35.95 3.27
N ALA A 304 4.39 -37.16 3.78
CA ALA A 304 5.21 -38.19 3.15
C ALA A 304 4.28 -39.19 2.43
N PRO A 305 4.31 -39.26 1.09
CA PRO A 305 3.57 -40.28 0.36
C PRO A 305 4.18 -41.67 0.62
N THR A 306 3.35 -42.71 0.65
CA THR A 306 3.82 -44.09 0.85
C THR A 306 4.55 -44.65 -0.38
N SER A 307 4.31 -44.07 -1.57
CA SER A 307 4.98 -44.39 -2.83
C SER A 307 5.13 -43.12 -3.67
N THR A 308 6.18 -43.05 -4.49
CA THR A 308 6.39 -42.00 -5.49
C THR A 308 5.87 -42.37 -6.88
N ALA A 309 5.32 -43.57 -7.06
CA ALA A 309 4.72 -43.99 -8.32
C ALA A 309 3.57 -43.04 -8.71
N GLY A 310 3.56 -42.56 -9.96
CA GLY A 310 2.59 -41.57 -10.42
C GLY A 310 2.82 -40.15 -9.89
N LEU A 311 3.93 -39.87 -9.21
CA LEU A 311 4.27 -38.52 -8.75
C LEU A 311 5.48 -37.98 -9.53
N GLN A 312 5.32 -36.83 -10.18
CA GLN A 312 6.46 -36.07 -10.67
C GLN A 312 7.09 -35.32 -9.50
N ILE A 313 8.26 -35.77 -9.05
CA ILE A 313 8.95 -35.12 -7.93
C ILE A 313 9.69 -33.88 -8.43
N LEU A 314 9.43 -32.73 -7.79
CA LEU A 314 10.01 -31.43 -8.14
C LEU A 314 11.12 -31.02 -7.18
N ALA A 315 11.10 -31.51 -5.94
CA ALA A 315 12.15 -31.26 -4.96
C ALA A 315 12.17 -32.32 -3.86
N TYR A 316 13.34 -32.51 -3.25
CA TYR A 316 13.57 -33.43 -2.14
C TYR A 316 14.09 -32.70 -0.91
N TYR A 317 13.85 -33.25 0.28
CA TYR A 317 14.59 -32.84 1.47
C TYR A 317 16.05 -33.25 1.36
N ASP A 318 16.96 -32.30 1.61
CA ASP A 318 18.41 -32.47 1.47
C ASP A 318 18.93 -33.57 2.41
N THR A 319 19.91 -34.32 1.92
CA THR A 319 20.62 -35.37 2.65
C THR A 319 21.71 -34.83 3.59
N LYS A 320 22.09 -33.56 3.44
CA LYS A 320 23.09 -32.88 4.29
C LYS A 320 22.39 -31.85 5.20
N PRO A 321 22.32 -32.05 6.53
CA PRO A 321 21.66 -31.11 7.43
C PRO A 321 22.44 -29.78 7.55
N ALA A 322 21.72 -28.65 7.51
CA ALA A 322 22.29 -27.30 7.60
C ALA A 322 22.78 -26.92 9.02
N ASN A 323 22.43 -27.66 10.07
CA ASN A 323 22.74 -27.29 11.45
C ASN A 323 23.62 -28.32 12.17
N LYS A 324 24.86 -27.92 12.50
CA LYS A 324 25.80 -28.65 13.38
C LYS A 324 25.34 -28.74 14.85
N GLY A 325 24.11 -28.31 15.19
CA GLY A 325 23.56 -28.32 16.55
C GLY A 325 22.52 -29.43 16.77
N LYS A 326 22.79 -30.36 17.68
CA LYS A 326 21.88 -31.45 18.10
C LYS A 326 20.63 -30.91 18.82
N LYS A 327 19.60 -30.46 18.10
CA LYS A 327 18.27 -30.27 18.69
C LYS A 327 17.53 -31.61 18.75
N LYS A 328 17.26 -32.13 19.95
CA LYS A 328 16.48 -33.37 20.18
C LYS A 328 15.07 -33.27 19.56
N GLY A 329 14.69 -34.19 18.67
CA GLY A 329 13.35 -34.21 18.06
C GLY A 329 13.20 -35.10 16.83
N THR A 330 11.95 -35.30 16.37
CA THR A 330 11.64 -35.97 15.11
C THR A 330 12.20 -35.19 13.92
N VAL A 331 12.90 -35.89 13.02
CA VAL A 331 13.53 -35.35 11.80
C VAL A 331 12.83 -35.95 10.60
N VAL A 332 12.53 -35.13 9.58
CA VAL A 332 12.05 -35.66 8.30
C VAL A 332 13.18 -36.46 7.65
N PRO A 333 12.95 -37.72 7.20
CA PRO A 333 13.98 -38.50 6.55
C PRO A 333 14.53 -37.79 5.31
N ALA A 334 15.86 -37.75 5.20
CA ALA A 334 16.55 -37.26 4.02
C ALA A 334 16.09 -37.98 2.74
N GLY A 335 15.98 -37.25 1.62
CA GLY A 335 15.49 -37.81 0.35
C GLY A 335 13.97 -38.00 0.29
N THR A 336 13.21 -37.64 1.34
CA THR A 336 11.74 -37.59 1.26
C THR A 336 11.32 -36.53 0.23
N PRO A 337 10.33 -36.80 -0.65
CA PRO A 337 9.77 -35.79 -1.54
C PRO A 337 9.23 -34.58 -0.76
N ALA A 338 9.71 -33.38 -1.11
CA ALA A 338 9.30 -32.14 -0.48
C ALA A 338 8.26 -31.39 -1.31
N ILE A 339 8.41 -31.41 -2.64
CA ILE A 339 7.47 -30.83 -3.59
C ILE A 339 7.27 -31.82 -4.73
N TRP A 340 6.01 -32.06 -5.10
CA TRP A 340 5.66 -33.00 -6.16
C TRP A 340 4.33 -32.62 -6.82
N ALA A 341 4.11 -33.13 -8.03
CA ALA A 341 2.91 -32.93 -8.81
C ALA A 341 2.31 -34.28 -9.24
N MET A 342 0.98 -34.34 -9.35
CA MET A 342 0.23 -35.51 -9.76
C MET A 342 -0.99 -35.12 -10.62
N PRO A 343 -1.24 -35.80 -11.76
CA PRO A 343 -2.51 -35.69 -12.46
C PRO A 343 -3.66 -36.22 -11.60
N LEU A 344 -4.78 -35.50 -11.57
CA LEU A 344 -5.99 -35.98 -10.92
C LEU A 344 -7.21 -35.60 -11.77
N GLY A 345 -7.86 -36.60 -12.36
CA GLY A 345 -8.88 -36.37 -13.38
C GLY A 345 -8.33 -35.51 -14.52
N LYS A 346 -9.04 -34.43 -14.88
CA LYS A 346 -8.63 -33.52 -15.96
C LYS A 346 -7.65 -32.43 -15.51
N GLY A 347 -7.37 -32.29 -14.21
CA GLY A 347 -6.56 -31.22 -13.64
C GLY A 347 -5.21 -31.68 -13.09
N LEU A 348 -4.55 -30.80 -12.35
CA LEU A 348 -3.23 -31.02 -11.79
C LEU A 348 -3.21 -30.67 -10.30
N LEU A 349 -2.80 -31.63 -9.48
CA LEU A 349 -2.58 -31.44 -8.06
C LEU A 349 -1.08 -31.27 -7.81
N VAL A 350 -0.71 -30.22 -7.09
CA VAL A 350 0.67 -29.97 -6.65
C VAL A 350 0.66 -29.86 -5.13
N TYR A 351 1.61 -30.52 -4.47
CA TYR A 351 1.83 -30.38 -3.05
C TYR A 351 3.21 -29.79 -2.78
N SER A 352 3.26 -28.85 -1.85
CA SER A 352 4.48 -28.23 -1.33
C SER A 352 4.52 -28.42 0.19
N ALA A 353 5.55 -29.11 0.69
CA ALA A 353 5.69 -29.29 2.13
C ALA A 353 5.94 -27.96 2.88
N PRO A 354 6.81 -27.05 2.39
CA PRO A 354 6.78 -25.67 2.86
C PRO A 354 5.41 -25.07 2.56
N SER A 355 4.78 -24.50 3.60
CA SER A 355 3.70 -23.55 3.36
C SER A 355 4.31 -22.30 2.75
N ILE A 356 4.21 -22.18 1.42
CA ILE A 356 4.75 -21.04 0.68
C ILE A 356 4.07 -19.76 1.18
N GLY A 357 2.75 -19.73 1.37
CA GLY A 357 2.04 -18.57 1.92
C GLY A 357 2.56 -18.13 3.29
N ALA A 358 2.85 -19.09 4.20
CA ALA A 358 3.47 -18.78 5.49
C ALA A 358 4.90 -18.26 5.32
N SER A 359 5.75 -18.92 4.53
CA SER A 359 7.10 -18.43 4.26
C SER A 359 7.10 -17.02 3.65
N LEU A 360 6.14 -16.73 2.77
CA LEU A 360 5.92 -15.40 2.18
C LEU A 360 5.37 -14.36 3.16
N SER A 361 4.69 -14.77 4.24
CA SER A 361 4.11 -13.81 5.20
C SER A 361 5.06 -13.48 6.36
N TRP A 362 5.85 -14.46 6.85
CA TRP A 362 6.65 -14.30 8.09
C TRP A 362 7.92 -15.16 8.19
N GLY A 363 8.21 -16.00 7.18
CA GLY A 363 9.37 -16.91 7.14
C GLY A 363 10.51 -16.45 6.21
N PRO A 364 11.45 -17.36 5.83
CA PRO A 364 12.52 -17.05 4.89
C PRO A 364 11.97 -16.67 3.50
N THR A 365 12.75 -15.91 2.73
CA THR A 365 12.35 -15.41 1.40
C THR A 365 12.22 -16.55 0.38
N HIS A 366 10.98 -16.94 0.09
CA HIS A 366 10.61 -17.95 -0.92
C HIS A 366 9.97 -17.32 -2.17
N ASP A 367 10.10 -16.00 -2.37
CA ASP A 367 9.48 -15.26 -3.47
C ASP A 367 9.84 -15.88 -4.82
N GLN A 368 11.13 -16.14 -5.07
CA GLN A 368 11.58 -16.77 -6.31
C GLN A 368 11.00 -18.18 -6.53
N LEU A 369 10.88 -18.98 -5.46
CA LEU A 369 10.27 -20.31 -5.54
C LEU A 369 8.76 -20.21 -5.83
N ALA A 370 8.07 -19.31 -5.13
CA ALA A 370 6.64 -19.10 -5.32
C ALA A 370 6.34 -18.60 -6.75
N GLU A 371 7.12 -17.62 -7.23
CA GLU A 371 7.05 -17.11 -8.60
C GLU A 371 7.30 -18.23 -9.61
N ALA A 372 8.39 -19.00 -9.46
CA ALA A 372 8.69 -20.14 -10.34
C ALA A 372 7.54 -21.15 -10.41
N LEU A 373 6.94 -21.50 -9.27
CA LEU A 373 5.78 -22.40 -9.22
C LEU A 373 4.56 -21.79 -9.92
N ILE A 374 4.23 -20.53 -9.66
CA ILE A 374 3.07 -19.85 -10.28
C ILE A 374 3.24 -19.77 -11.81
N LEU A 375 4.39 -19.28 -12.27
CA LEU A 375 4.69 -19.12 -13.70
C LEU A 375 4.69 -20.48 -14.43
N CYS A 376 5.22 -21.52 -13.79
CA CYS A 376 5.26 -22.86 -14.35
C CYS A 376 3.86 -23.51 -14.42
N LEU A 377 3.03 -23.35 -13.38
CA LEU A 377 1.73 -24.02 -13.26
C LEU A 377 0.59 -23.31 -14.00
N ALA A 378 0.72 -22.01 -14.28
CA ALA A 378 -0.33 -21.22 -14.90
C ALA A 378 -0.42 -21.32 -16.44
N GLY A 379 0.30 -22.27 -17.06
CA GLY A 379 0.20 -22.54 -18.50
C GLY A 379 0.57 -21.35 -19.40
N GLY A 380 1.44 -20.46 -18.93
CA GLY A 380 1.89 -19.27 -19.69
C GLY A 380 0.92 -18.08 -19.67
N ARG A 381 -0.24 -18.18 -19.02
CA ARG A 381 -1.24 -17.09 -18.88
C ARG A 381 -1.03 -16.19 -17.65
N ALA A 382 -0.14 -16.55 -16.72
CA ALA A 382 0.23 -15.71 -15.58
C ALA A 382 1.56 -14.97 -15.84
N GLN A 383 1.63 -14.16 -16.90
CA GLN A 383 2.83 -13.36 -17.17
C GLN A 383 2.84 -12.12 -16.28
N PRO A 384 4.00 -11.74 -15.70
CA PRO A 384 4.12 -10.48 -14.97
C PRO A 384 3.68 -9.30 -15.84
N GLN A 385 2.90 -8.40 -15.24
CA GLN A 385 2.32 -7.22 -15.90
C GLN A 385 2.88 -5.92 -15.34
N LEU A 386 3.73 -6.00 -14.32
CA LEU A 386 4.46 -4.89 -13.72
C LEU A 386 5.95 -5.22 -13.70
N VAL A 387 6.79 -4.19 -13.66
CA VAL A 387 8.19 -4.39 -13.27
C VAL A 387 8.22 -4.83 -11.81
N ALA A 388 8.94 -5.90 -11.51
CA ALA A 388 9.14 -6.36 -10.14
C ALA A 388 9.94 -5.29 -9.36
N GLU A 389 9.32 -4.70 -8.35
CA GLU A 389 9.89 -3.63 -7.52
C GLU A 389 9.69 -3.88 -6.03
N GLY A 390 10.62 -3.36 -5.23
CA GLY A 390 10.64 -3.48 -3.77
C GLY A 390 11.37 -4.74 -3.28
N ALA A 391 12.41 -4.56 -2.46
CA ALA A 391 13.04 -5.68 -1.75
C ALA A 391 12.10 -6.18 -0.64
N ARG A 392 12.06 -7.49 -0.41
CA ARG A 392 11.28 -8.05 0.70
C ARG A 392 12.05 -7.88 2.00
N PHE A 393 11.40 -7.27 2.97
CA PHE A 393 11.90 -7.17 4.34
C PHE A 393 11.97 -8.54 4.99
N GLY A 394 13.11 -8.82 5.62
CA GLY A 394 13.22 -9.86 6.63
C GLY A 394 12.27 -9.58 7.80
N ARG A 395 12.02 -10.60 8.62
CA ARG A 395 11.01 -10.58 9.69
C ARG A 395 11.06 -9.37 10.64
N LYS A 396 12.25 -8.79 10.89
CA LYS A 396 12.46 -7.63 11.78
C LYS A 396 12.82 -6.34 11.05
N GLN A 397 12.63 -6.30 9.74
CA GLN A 397 12.88 -5.12 8.92
C GLN A 397 11.57 -4.35 8.70
N SER A 398 11.70 -3.02 8.63
CA SER A 398 10.63 -2.08 8.27
C SER A 398 11.17 -1.06 7.28
N GLY A 399 10.29 -0.19 6.78
CA GLY A 399 10.69 0.92 5.90
C GLY A 399 11.80 1.80 6.50
N ARG A 400 11.92 1.86 7.84
CA ARG A 400 13.02 2.56 8.52
C ARG A 400 14.39 1.91 8.29
N THR A 401 14.47 0.61 8.01
CA THR A 401 15.75 -0.09 7.77
C THR A 401 16.33 0.14 6.37
N GLU A 402 15.51 0.48 5.38
CA GLU A 402 15.97 0.95 4.06
C GLU A 402 16.47 2.40 4.09
N ALA A 403 16.03 3.18 5.08
CA ALA A 403 16.35 4.61 5.20
C ALA A 403 17.72 4.86 5.85
N SER A 404 18.80 4.31 5.29
CA SER A 404 20.12 4.94 5.50
C SER A 404 20.17 6.19 4.63
N THR A 405 20.11 7.34 5.30
CA THR A 405 20.01 8.72 4.79
C THR A 405 18.56 9.20 4.66
N PRO A 406 18.03 9.94 5.64
CA PRO A 406 16.90 10.80 5.33
C PRO A 406 17.40 11.74 4.23
N ALA A 407 16.81 11.65 3.03
CA ALA A 407 16.83 12.78 2.12
C ALA A 407 16.38 13.96 2.97
N LYS A 408 17.30 14.91 3.24
CA LYS A 408 16.96 16.17 3.86
C LYS A 408 15.75 16.64 3.10
N ALA A 409 14.58 16.71 3.75
CA ALA A 409 13.39 17.28 3.17
C ALA A 409 13.88 18.56 2.51
N ALA A 410 13.86 18.59 1.17
CA ALA A 410 14.27 19.76 0.45
C ALA A 410 13.34 20.82 1.01
N LYS A 411 13.90 21.78 1.74
CA LYS A 411 13.16 22.94 2.19
C LYS A 411 12.71 23.60 0.90
N SER A 412 11.53 23.21 0.42
CA SER A 412 10.74 23.96 -0.52
C SER A 412 10.45 25.25 0.22
N ARG A 413 11.41 26.16 0.14
CA ARG A 413 11.20 27.54 0.56
C ARG A 413 10.25 28.04 -0.50
N ALA A 414 8.99 28.26 -0.13
CA ALA A 414 8.07 29.01 -0.97
C ALA A 414 8.86 30.21 -1.54
N PRO A 415 8.84 30.44 -2.86
CA PRO A 415 9.59 31.54 -3.44
C PRO A 415 9.16 32.82 -2.72
N GLY A 416 10.09 33.44 -1.99
CA GLY A 416 9.83 34.71 -1.34
C GLY A 416 9.39 35.73 -2.39
N PRO A 417 8.56 36.71 -2.03
CA PRO A 417 8.09 37.70 -2.98
C PRO A 417 9.25 38.42 -3.67
N LYS A 418 9.09 38.66 -4.98
CA LYS A 418 10.08 39.36 -5.79
C LYS A 418 10.09 40.83 -5.42
N ARG A 419 11.22 41.31 -4.87
CA ARG A 419 11.50 42.75 -4.71
C ARG A 419 11.58 43.42 -6.08
N LEU A 420 11.13 44.67 -6.20
CA LEU A 420 11.33 45.46 -7.41
C LEU A 420 12.80 45.87 -7.57
N THR A 421 13.27 45.91 -8.80
CA THR A 421 14.54 46.54 -9.17
C THR A 421 14.24 47.90 -9.78
N LEU A 422 14.62 48.98 -9.10
CA LEU A 422 14.46 50.33 -9.62
C LEU A 422 15.55 50.65 -10.66
N THR A 423 15.20 51.41 -11.69
CA THR A 423 16.10 51.82 -12.78
C THR A 423 16.91 53.08 -12.44
N THR A 424 16.47 53.87 -11.45
CA THR A 424 17.18 55.09 -11.01
C THR A 424 18.48 54.75 -10.28
N PRO A 425 19.53 55.59 -10.33
CA PRO A 425 20.78 55.37 -9.58
C PRO A 425 20.56 55.35 -8.05
N ARG A 426 21.42 54.60 -7.35
CA ARG A 426 21.50 54.62 -5.87
C ARG A 426 22.43 55.74 -5.42
N ASP A 427 22.10 56.41 -4.32
CA ASP A 427 22.95 57.41 -3.66
C ASP A 427 23.23 56.97 -2.19
N PRO A 428 24.30 57.46 -1.54
CA PRO A 428 24.65 57.06 -0.18
C PRO A 428 23.64 57.58 0.86
N LEU A 429 23.64 56.95 2.05
CA LEU A 429 22.90 57.48 3.20
C LEU A 429 23.42 58.89 3.55
N PRO A 430 22.55 59.83 3.96
CA PRO A 430 22.97 61.14 4.43
C PRO A 430 24.02 61.02 5.56
N PRO A 431 25.05 61.90 5.57
CA PRO A 431 26.19 61.79 6.49
C PRO A 431 25.81 61.87 7.99
N GLU A 432 24.68 62.51 8.30
CA GLU A 432 24.12 62.61 9.65
C GLU A 432 23.43 61.33 10.15
N LEU A 433 23.18 60.36 9.26
CA LEU A 433 22.58 59.08 9.61
C LEU A 433 23.63 57.98 9.76
N ARG A 434 23.58 57.28 10.88
CA ARG A 434 24.38 56.07 11.09
C ARG A 434 23.77 54.93 10.29
N ARG A 435 24.56 54.34 9.38
CA ARG A 435 24.19 53.12 8.66
C ARG A 435 24.03 51.94 9.62
N ILE A 436 22.90 51.26 9.55
CA ILE A 436 22.59 50.03 10.30
C ILE A 436 22.79 48.81 9.41
N ARG A 437 22.29 48.86 8.17
CA ARG A 437 22.46 47.82 7.14
C ARG A 437 22.59 48.43 5.75
N SER A 438 23.43 47.82 4.92
CA SER A 438 23.61 48.19 3.51
C SER A 438 22.45 47.69 2.64
N LYS A 439 21.84 46.57 3.04
CA LYS A 439 20.70 45.89 2.41
C LYS A 439 19.87 45.23 3.51
N THR A 440 18.56 45.37 3.44
CA THR A 440 17.60 44.76 4.37
C THR A 440 17.15 43.39 3.89
N ALA A 441 16.68 42.56 4.81
CA ALA A 441 16.04 41.28 4.49
C ALA A 441 14.60 41.51 3.99
N PRO A 442 13.96 40.52 3.33
CA PRO A 442 12.55 40.59 2.96
C PRO A 442 11.60 40.87 4.14
N GLU A 443 11.91 40.31 5.31
CA GLU A 443 11.20 40.57 6.56
C GLU A 443 12.21 40.73 7.70
N PHE A 444 11.99 41.73 8.57
CA PHE A 444 12.85 41.95 9.72
C PHE A 444 12.11 42.73 10.83
N ASN A 445 12.69 42.67 12.03
CA ASN A 445 12.38 43.58 13.13
C ASN A 445 13.62 44.43 13.42
N LEU A 446 13.44 45.75 13.48
CA LEU A 446 14.42 46.70 13.99
C LEU A 446 13.91 47.25 15.32
N THR A 447 14.53 46.85 16.42
CA THR A 447 14.23 47.44 17.74
C THR A 447 15.19 48.59 18.01
N GLY A 448 14.71 49.65 18.65
CA GLY A 448 15.54 50.76 19.08
C GLY A 448 14.89 51.52 20.24
N ALA A 449 15.55 52.60 20.66
CA ALA A 449 15.06 53.50 21.69
C ALA A 449 15.18 54.94 21.22
N TYR A 450 14.08 55.70 21.33
CA TYR A 450 14.00 57.12 21.05
C TYR A 450 14.12 57.93 22.34
N ARG A 451 14.91 59.00 22.33
CA ARG A 451 15.10 59.91 23.47
C ARG A 451 14.65 61.31 23.06
N PRO A 452 13.41 61.73 23.37
CA PRO A 452 12.88 63.02 22.95
C PRO A 452 13.77 64.21 23.34
N GLY A 453 14.37 64.16 24.54
CA GLY A 453 15.29 65.20 25.04
C GLY A 453 16.62 65.32 24.27
N ARG A 454 16.88 64.46 23.28
CA ARG A 454 18.05 64.54 22.38
C ARG A 454 17.69 65.04 20.98
N GLY A 455 16.43 65.42 20.74
CA GLY A 455 15.93 66.04 19.50
C GLY A 455 15.07 65.09 18.64
N VAL A 456 14.93 65.45 17.36
CA VAL A 456 14.16 64.68 16.37
C VAL A 456 14.92 63.39 15.99
N GLY A 457 14.22 62.25 16.03
CA GLY A 457 14.72 60.95 15.59
C GLY A 457 14.30 60.65 14.15
N GLN A 458 15.18 60.09 13.32
CA GLN A 458 14.84 59.68 11.97
C GLN A 458 15.39 58.29 11.66
N VAL A 459 14.58 57.43 11.02
CA VAL A 459 15.01 56.16 10.41
C VAL A 459 14.63 56.18 8.93
N LEU A 460 15.58 55.85 8.05
CA LEU A 460 15.34 55.62 6.63
C LEU A 460 15.49 54.12 6.33
N LEU A 461 14.44 53.50 5.82
CA LEU A 461 14.39 52.07 5.46
C LEU A 461 14.25 51.93 3.96
N ASN A 462 14.78 50.81 3.43
CA ASN A 462 14.79 50.50 2.01
C ASN A 462 15.18 51.73 1.17
N ARG A 463 16.12 52.55 1.63
CA ARG A 463 16.50 53.76 0.93
C ARG A 463 17.27 53.38 -0.33
N TRP A 464 16.65 53.56 -1.48
CA TRP A 464 17.31 53.42 -2.77
C TRP A 464 17.96 54.73 -3.17
N ASN A 465 17.18 55.81 -3.09
CA ASN A 465 17.68 57.18 -3.18
C ASN A 465 16.81 58.17 -2.39
N SER A 466 17.14 59.46 -2.43
CA SER A 466 16.35 60.53 -1.78
C SER A 466 14.88 60.58 -2.22
N GLN A 467 14.57 60.05 -3.41
CA GLN A 467 13.23 60.01 -3.99
C GLN A 467 12.48 58.69 -3.72
N ASN A 468 13.17 57.62 -3.34
CA ASN A 468 12.60 56.28 -3.15
C ASN A 468 13.10 55.69 -1.83
N LEU A 469 12.29 55.86 -0.78
CA LEU A 469 12.62 55.43 0.59
C LEU A 469 11.38 55.27 1.45
N ILE A 470 11.54 54.57 2.58
CA ILE A 470 10.60 54.63 3.70
C ILE A 470 11.21 55.49 4.80
N ARG A 471 10.44 56.40 5.38
CA ARG A 471 10.88 57.35 6.39
C ARG A 471 10.06 57.22 7.65
N VAL A 472 10.74 57.02 8.78
CA VAL A 472 10.19 57.19 10.12
C VAL A 472 10.76 58.45 10.73
N VAL A 473 9.91 59.32 11.28
CA VAL A 473 10.31 60.51 12.03
C VAL A 473 9.66 60.47 13.41
N PHE A 474 10.46 60.58 14.46
CA PHE A 474 10.04 60.75 15.85
C PHE A 474 10.27 62.20 16.27
N ASP A 475 9.23 62.85 16.81
CA ASP A 475 9.29 64.22 17.29
C ASP A 475 8.42 64.40 18.55
N GLY A 476 9.06 64.69 19.67
CA GLY A 476 8.41 64.80 20.98
C GLY A 476 7.73 63.50 21.41
N VAL A 477 6.40 63.52 21.43
CA VAL A 477 5.52 62.37 21.77
C VAL A 477 4.74 61.85 20.55
N SER A 478 5.28 62.09 19.36
CA SER A 478 4.68 61.69 18.09
C SER A 478 5.67 61.01 17.17
N ALA A 479 5.16 60.12 16.31
CA ALA A 479 5.93 59.58 15.20
C ALA A 479 5.10 59.53 13.92
N SER A 480 5.79 59.63 12.78
CA SER A 480 5.22 59.41 11.45
C SER A 480 6.04 58.36 10.71
N LEU A 481 5.35 57.50 9.97
CA LEU A 481 5.89 56.47 9.09
C LEU A 481 5.36 56.74 7.69
N SER A 482 6.23 56.93 6.70
CA SER A 482 5.84 57.34 5.35
C SER A 482 6.61 56.59 4.27
N ARG A 483 5.92 56.24 3.18
CA ARG A 483 6.49 55.69 1.94
C ARG A 483 6.66 56.81 0.93
N VAL A 484 7.87 56.97 0.41
CA VAL A 484 8.21 57.96 -0.61
C VAL A 484 8.59 57.23 -1.88
N GLU A 485 7.92 57.56 -2.98
CA GLU A 485 8.17 57.05 -4.32
C GLU A 485 8.28 58.20 -5.30
N ASN A 486 9.32 58.19 -6.13
CA ASN A 486 9.61 59.25 -7.10
C ASN A 486 9.51 60.67 -6.49
N GLY A 487 9.94 60.82 -5.23
CA GLY A 487 9.95 62.08 -4.48
C GLY A 487 8.62 62.48 -3.86
N LYS A 488 7.54 61.70 -4.02
CA LYS A 488 6.22 61.97 -3.45
C LYS A 488 5.90 61.00 -2.32
N VAL A 489 5.29 61.49 -1.23
CA VAL A 489 4.76 60.63 -0.18
C VAL A 489 3.50 59.94 -0.72
N VAL A 490 3.56 58.63 -0.90
CA VAL A 490 2.44 57.82 -1.46
C VAL A 490 1.64 57.10 -0.39
N ASP A 491 2.20 56.91 0.80
CA ASP A 491 1.50 56.37 1.97
C ASP A 491 2.08 56.97 3.25
N THR A 492 1.25 57.23 4.25
CA THR A 492 1.69 57.81 5.52
C THR A 492 0.77 57.43 6.68
N ALA A 493 1.37 57.09 7.81
CA ALA A 493 0.69 56.81 9.05
C ALA A 493 1.35 57.61 10.18
N LYS A 494 0.54 58.16 11.08
CA LYS A 494 1.01 58.94 12.23
C LYS A 494 0.48 58.33 13.52
N MET A 495 1.26 58.43 14.59
CA MET A 495 0.86 58.01 15.93
C MET A 495 1.28 59.06 16.97
N ARG A 496 0.60 59.03 18.11
CA ARG A 496 1.03 59.65 19.38
C ARG A 496 1.19 58.55 20.41
N PHE A 497 2.12 58.73 21.35
CA PHE A 497 2.43 57.77 22.40
C PHE A 497 2.80 58.48 23.70
N ASP A 498 2.81 57.73 24.80
CA ASP A 498 3.13 58.26 26.12
C ASP A 498 4.59 58.75 26.20
N GLY A 499 4.80 59.86 26.90
CA GLY A 499 6.12 60.45 27.09
C GLY A 499 6.97 59.70 28.10
N ALA A 500 8.24 59.46 27.77
CA ALA A 500 9.25 58.94 28.68
C ALA A 500 10.64 59.49 28.35
N ALA A 501 11.58 59.41 29.29
CA ALA A 501 12.97 59.80 29.05
C ALA A 501 13.64 58.95 27.95
N GLU A 502 13.21 57.70 27.82
CA GLU A 502 13.59 56.78 26.75
C GLU A 502 12.37 55.95 26.34
N ILE A 503 12.07 55.94 25.03
CA ILE A 503 10.87 55.37 24.42
C ILE A 503 11.29 54.22 23.51
N PRO A 504 11.13 52.95 23.92
CA PRO A 504 11.42 51.80 23.07
C PRO A 504 10.46 51.74 21.87
N PHE A 505 10.99 51.36 20.71
CA PHE A 505 10.19 51.11 19.52
C PHE A 505 10.62 49.84 18.81
N VAL A 506 9.69 49.27 18.04
CA VAL A 506 9.94 48.17 17.11
C VAL A 506 9.42 48.57 15.74
N LEU A 507 10.27 48.49 14.74
CA LEU A 507 9.91 48.72 13.35
C LEU A 507 9.96 47.38 12.61
N LYS A 508 8.83 46.98 12.05
CA LYS A 508 8.59 45.67 11.45
C LYS A 508 8.39 45.85 9.96
N GLU A 509 9.13 45.10 9.16
CA GLU A 509 8.82 44.91 7.74
C GLU A 509 8.30 43.49 7.54
N ARG A 510 7.11 43.37 6.97
CA ARG A 510 6.43 42.14 6.56
C ARG A 510 6.17 42.20 5.06
N TYR A 511 5.71 41.09 4.48
CA TYR A 511 5.48 41.00 3.04
C TYR A 511 4.49 42.04 2.48
N ASP A 512 3.41 42.31 3.21
CA ASP A 512 2.31 43.19 2.79
C ASP A 512 2.39 44.58 3.43
N HIS A 513 3.15 44.77 4.52
CA HIS A 513 3.18 46.04 5.25
C HIS A 513 4.48 46.36 6.00
N ILE A 514 4.65 47.63 6.35
CA ILE A 514 5.65 48.11 7.34
C ILE A 514 4.88 48.71 8.52
N ALA A 515 5.22 48.29 9.74
CA ALA A 515 4.61 48.78 10.96
C ALA A 515 5.65 49.35 11.92
N LEU A 516 5.42 50.56 12.42
CA LEU A 516 6.12 51.11 13.58
C LEU A 516 5.26 50.83 14.81
N GLN A 517 5.88 50.33 15.87
CA GLN A 517 5.24 50.09 17.16
C GLN A 517 5.98 50.83 18.28
N VAL A 518 5.23 51.54 19.12
CA VAL A 518 5.70 52.23 20.33
C VAL A 518 4.72 51.95 21.46
N GLY A 519 5.14 51.13 22.44
CA GLY A 519 4.24 50.66 23.49
C GLY A 519 2.98 49.98 22.91
N PRO A 520 1.76 50.39 23.31
CA PRO A 520 0.51 49.88 22.77
C PRO A 520 0.09 50.51 21.43
N HIS A 521 0.83 51.52 20.93
CA HIS A 521 0.49 52.27 19.72
C HIS A 521 1.19 51.72 18.49
N GLU A 522 0.53 51.79 17.35
CA GLU A 522 1.04 51.31 16.06
C GLU A 522 0.66 52.25 14.91
N ALA A 523 1.56 52.35 13.93
CA ALA A 523 1.34 53.06 12.67
C ALA A 523 1.82 52.13 11.56
N LYS A 524 0.97 51.89 10.56
CA LYS A 524 1.20 50.87 9.51
C LYS A 524 0.99 51.49 8.12
N ILE A 525 1.86 51.13 7.18
CA ILE A 525 1.79 51.49 5.75
C ILE A 525 1.95 50.23 4.90
N GLN A 526 1.53 50.29 3.63
CA GLN A 526 1.60 49.14 2.70
C GLN A 526 3.02 48.92 2.14
N ALA A 527 3.43 47.65 2.01
CA ALA A 527 4.75 47.21 1.55
C ALA A 527 4.75 46.49 0.18
N ASN A 528 3.59 46.40 -0.47
CA ASN A 528 3.48 45.76 -1.79
C ASN A 528 4.39 46.47 -2.81
N GLY A 529 5.19 45.69 -3.55
CA GLY A 529 6.09 46.21 -4.59
C GLY A 529 7.31 46.97 -4.06
N LEU A 530 7.80 46.70 -2.85
CA LEU A 530 9.02 47.36 -2.36
C LEU A 530 10.30 46.87 -3.05
N TRP A 531 11.26 47.79 -3.16
CA TRP A 531 12.63 47.53 -3.58
C TRP A 531 13.56 47.27 -2.38
N GLU A 532 14.76 46.76 -2.64
CA GLU A 532 15.80 46.56 -1.62
C GLU A 532 16.72 47.79 -1.53
N GLY A 533 16.84 48.40 -0.34
CA GLY A 533 17.69 49.58 -0.12
C GLY A 533 18.41 49.61 1.23
N ALA A 534 19.13 50.70 1.49
CA ALA A 534 19.90 50.87 2.73
C ALA A 534 18.99 51.22 3.93
N LEU A 535 19.46 50.86 5.12
CA LEU A 535 18.84 51.18 6.40
C LEU A 535 19.79 52.05 7.24
N GLY A 536 19.33 53.24 7.63
CA GLY A 536 20.09 54.18 8.47
C GLY A 536 19.21 54.94 9.44
N ALA A 537 19.80 55.45 10.52
CA ALA A 537 19.07 56.21 11.54
C ALA A 537 19.90 57.30 12.22
N SER A 538 19.25 58.33 12.76
CA SER A 538 19.92 59.45 13.45
C SER A 538 20.41 59.01 14.83
N ALA A 539 21.73 58.89 15.00
CA ALA A 539 22.32 58.27 16.19
C ALA A 539 22.28 59.13 17.47
N LYS A 540 21.93 60.43 17.35
CA LYS A 540 21.87 61.35 18.50
C LYS A 540 20.59 61.16 19.32
N ALA A 541 19.44 61.08 18.64
CA ALA A 541 18.13 60.93 19.27
C ALA A 541 17.64 59.47 19.31
N LEU A 542 18.18 58.60 18.47
CA LEU A 542 17.87 57.18 18.43
C LEU A 542 19.10 56.34 18.78
N GLY A 543 18.92 55.30 19.60
CA GLY A 543 19.99 54.39 20.01
C GLY A 543 19.50 52.97 20.26
N ARG A 544 20.42 52.11 20.75
CA ARG A 544 20.15 50.70 21.12
C ARG A 544 19.56 49.85 19.98
N PHE A 545 20.00 50.11 18.75
CA PHE A 545 19.51 49.38 17.58
C PHE A 545 19.88 47.90 17.63
N ARG A 546 18.88 47.03 17.49
CA ARG A 546 19.07 45.61 17.19
C ARG A 546 18.27 45.28 15.93
N TYR A 547 19.00 44.90 14.89
CA TYR A 547 18.43 44.41 13.64
C TYR A 547 18.32 42.89 13.72
N GLN A 548 17.09 42.37 13.67
CA GLN A 548 16.79 40.95 13.65
C GLN A 548 16.14 40.61 12.32
N GLN A 549 16.89 39.97 11.44
CA GLN A 549 16.30 39.34 10.26
C GLN A 549 15.34 38.24 10.71
N LEU A 550 14.18 38.19 10.07
CA LEU A 550 13.18 37.16 10.31
C LEU A 550 13.27 36.11 9.21
N GLY A 551 13.20 34.85 9.62
CA GLY A 551 12.65 33.80 8.78
C GLY A 551 11.21 33.55 9.21
N ALA A 552 10.42 32.93 8.33
CA ALA A 552 9.10 32.40 8.65
C ALA A 552 9.11 31.69 10.02
N ALA A 553 8.15 32.03 10.90
CA ALA A 553 7.94 31.34 12.16
C ALA A 553 7.55 29.88 11.86
N PHE A 554 8.54 28.99 11.92
CA PHE A 554 8.39 27.60 11.54
C PHE A 554 8.96 26.68 12.61
N LEU A 555 8.08 25.82 13.13
CA LEU A 555 8.43 24.69 13.98
C LEU A 555 7.57 23.51 13.55
N SER A 556 8.14 22.31 13.52
CA SER A 556 7.39 21.08 13.36
C SER A 556 8.07 20.03 14.23
N ASP A 557 7.30 19.34 15.07
CA ASP A 557 7.83 18.35 16.01
C ASP A 557 6.78 17.27 16.29
N ASP A 558 7.04 16.05 15.82
CA ASP A 558 6.24 14.83 16.04
C ASP A 558 6.71 14.05 17.29
N PHE A 559 7.72 14.56 18.01
CA PHE A 559 8.29 13.93 19.20
C PHE A 559 8.85 12.50 18.99
N MET A 560 9.08 12.08 17.74
CA MET A 560 9.54 10.74 17.37
C MET A 560 11.05 10.55 17.62
N ARG A 561 11.47 10.55 18.89
CA ARG A 561 12.88 10.51 19.33
C ARG A 561 13.10 9.76 20.65
N GLY A 562 14.36 9.60 21.06
CA GLY A 562 14.72 8.87 22.28
C GLY A 562 14.24 9.54 23.57
N GLU A 563 14.02 8.74 24.63
CA GLU A 563 13.40 9.19 25.89
C GLU A 563 14.10 10.37 26.58
N LYS A 564 15.40 10.53 26.36
CA LYS A 564 16.24 11.59 26.95
C LYS A 564 16.32 12.86 26.08
N GLU A 565 15.82 12.81 24.86
CA GLU A 565 15.98 13.90 23.88
C GLU A 565 14.79 14.88 23.95
N GLN A 566 15.09 16.14 24.30
CA GLN A 566 14.07 17.20 24.40
C GLN A 566 13.78 17.89 23.05
N GLY A 567 14.66 17.73 22.06
CA GLY A 567 14.53 18.40 20.76
C GLY A 567 14.66 19.93 20.90
N ALA A 568 13.73 20.67 20.29
CA ALA A 568 13.71 22.14 20.32
C ALA A 568 13.12 22.73 21.62
N TRP A 569 12.64 21.89 22.54
CA TRP A 569 11.93 22.31 23.74
C TRP A 569 12.86 22.43 24.94
N LYS A 570 12.73 23.54 25.68
CA LYS A 570 13.39 23.77 26.97
C LYS A 570 12.36 23.65 28.08
N VAL A 571 12.55 22.67 28.94
CA VAL A 571 11.77 22.50 30.17
C VAL A 571 12.19 23.56 31.19
N ILE A 572 11.24 24.33 31.71
CA ILE A 572 11.50 25.34 32.76
C ILE A 572 10.63 25.13 34.02
N GLY A 573 9.65 24.22 33.98
CA GLY A 573 8.86 23.83 35.14
C GLY A 573 8.13 22.50 34.93
N GLY A 574 7.83 21.79 36.03
CA GLY A 574 7.22 20.45 35.99
C GLY A 574 8.16 19.34 35.50
N THR A 575 7.62 18.15 35.28
CA THR A 575 8.36 17.00 34.72
C THR A 575 7.88 16.73 33.31
N TRP A 576 8.81 16.68 32.36
CA TRP A 576 8.53 16.40 30.95
C TRP A 576 9.43 15.29 30.42
N SER A 577 8.85 14.34 29.70
CA SER A 577 9.56 13.18 29.16
C SER A 577 8.86 12.63 27.93
N ILE A 578 9.63 12.09 26.99
CA ILE A 578 9.08 11.30 25.90
C ILE A 578 8.63 9.94 26.45
N ARG A 579 7.39 9.54 26.18
CA ARG A 579 6.83 8.22 26.52
C ARG A 579 6.81 7.37 25.26
N SER A 580 7.25 6.12 25.36
CA SER A 580 7.22 5.15 24.26
C SER A 580 6.22 4.00 24.49
N THR A 581 5.69 3.41 23.41
CA THR A 581 4.83 2.21 23.44
C THR A 581 5.32 1.16 22.43
N GLY A 582 5.56 -0.08 22.87
CA GLY A 582 6.07 -1.17 22.00
C GLY A 582 7.52 -0.96 21.57
N ASP A 583 7.96 -1.59 20.48
CA ASP A 583 9.22 -1.24 19.82
C ASP A 583 9.01 0.05 19.00
N PRO A 584 9.68 1.17 19.35
CA PRO A 584 9.41 2.42 18.68
C PRO A 584 9.83 2.47 17.20
N LYS A 585 10.59 1.48 16.71
CA LYS A 585 10.94 1.33 15.28
C LYS A 585 9.81 0.75 14.44
N MET A 586 8.85 0.07 15.08
CA MET A 586 7.83 -0.75 14.43
C MET A 586 6.39 -0.33 14.81
N GLY A 587 6.23 0.78 15.52
CA GLY A 587 4.93 1.38 15.85
C GLY A 587 4.55 2.51 14.88
N ALA A 588 3.24 2.68 14.64
CA ALA A 588 2.70 3.77 13.82
C ALA A 588 3.09 5.14 14.40
N ASN A 589 2.74 5.37 15.68
CA ASN A 589 3.07 6.60 16.41
C ASN A 589 3.47 6.30 17.88
N PRO A 590 4.59 5.60 18.12
CA PRO A 590 4.86 5.01 19.43
C PRO A 590 5.26 6.04 20.48
N PHE A 591 5.46 7.32 20.14
CA PHE A 591 5.98 8.34 21.04
C PHE A 591 4.96 9.44 21.33
N THR A 592 4.99 9.95 22.56
CA THR A 592 4.29 11.20 22.93
C THR A 592 5.16 11.98 23.90
N TYR A 593 5.01 13.31 23.93
CA TYR A 593 5.68 14.14 24.93
C TYR A 593 4.76 14.37 26.12
N ARG A 594 5.11 13.78 27.26
CA ARG A 594 4.28 13.80 28.46
C ARG A 594 4.72 14.92 29.39
N GLY A 595 3.78 15.80 29.76
CA GLY A 595 3.98 16.86 30.76
C GLY A 595 3.17 16.60 32.03
N LYS A 596 3.80 16.79 33.19
CA LYS A 596 3.18 16.64 34.52
C LYS A 596 3.58 17.76 35.46
N CYS A 597 2.61 18.36 36.13
CA CYS A 597 2.86 19.31 37.23
C CYS A 597 1.67 19.38 38.17
N ALA A 598 1.88 19.09 39.45
CA ALA A 598 0.90 19.25 40.52
C ALA A 598 1.61 19.36 41.88
N PRO A 599 1.41 20.43 42.69
CA PRO A 599 0.67 21.65 42.34
C PRO A 599 1.47 22.56 41.38
N GLY A 600 0.80 23.49 40.71
CA GLY A 600 1.42 24.54 39.89
C GLY A 600 1.32 24.30 38.38
N THR A 601 2.17 25.00 37.62
CA THR A 601 2.20 24.91 36.15
C THR A 601 3.57 24.42 35.67
N GLY A 602 3.55 23.36 34.85
CA GLY A 602 4.72 22.87 34.14
C GLY A 602 4.82 23.51 32.76
N TRP A 603 6.04 23.78 32.29
CA TRP A 603 6.31 24.50 31.05
C TRP A 603 7.40 23.82 30.21
N ALA A 604 7.10 23.63 28.93
CA ALA A 604 8.10 23.33 27.90
C ALA A 604 8.04 24.42 26.81
N VAL A 605 9.14 25.13 26.61
CA VAL A 605 9.20 26.35 25.78
C VAL A 605 10.06 26.14 24.54
N ALA A 606 9.61 26.59 23.38
CA ALA A 606 10.34 26.49 22.11
C ALA A 606 10.30 27.79 21.30
N GLY A 607 11.18 27.89 20.30
CA GLY A 607 11.20 29.01 19.37
C GLY A 607 11.95 30.26 19.86
N PHE A 608 11.64 31.40 19.25
CA PHE A 608 12.40 32.64 19.44
C PHE A 608 11.54 33.76 20.02
N SER A 609 12.15 34.65 20.80
CA SER A 609 11.44 35.76 21.46
C SER A 609 10.91 36.83 20.50
N PHE A 610 11.33 36.78 19.23
CA PHE A 610 10.92 37.70 18.18
C PHE A 610 9.84 37.12 17.26
N TRP A 611 9.38 35.89 17.49
CA TRP A 611 8.25 35.35 16.72
C TRP A 611 6.99 36.15 17.00
N ASP A 612 6.35 36.56 15.92
CA ASP A 612 5.06 37.22 15.85
C ASP A 612 4.32 36.71 14.60
N ASP A 613 3.03 36.99 14.49
CA ASP A 613 2.19 36.64 13.34
C ASP A 613 2.30 35.18 12.88
N TYR A 614 1.81 34.26 13.72
CA TYR A 614 1.88 32.83 13.48
C TYR A 614 0.62 32.08 13.93
N SER A 615 0.42 30.90 13.35
CA SER A 615 -0.39 29.85 13.96
C SER A 615 0.52 28.93 14.77
N PHE A 616 0.07 28.53 15.96
CA PHE A 616 0.68 27.51 16.80
C PHE A 616 -0.36 26.45 17.14
N SER A 617 -0.05 25.20 16.85
CA SER A 617 -0.94 24.06 17.04
C SER A 617 -0.24 22.86 17.67
N ILE A 618 -0.99 22.08 18.44
CA ILE A 618 -0.52 20.84 19.10
C ILE A 618 -1.68 19.85 19.19
N SER A 619 -1.40 18.56 19.09
CA SER A 619 -2.32 17.50 19.51
C SER A 619 -2.14 17.27 21.01
N ALA A 620 -3.21 17.29 21.79
CA ALA A 620 -3.14 17.11 23.25
C ALA A 620 -4.17 16.10 23.76
N LYS A 621 -3.76 15.27 24.72
CA LYS A 621 -4.61 14.29 25.43
C LYS A 621 -4.36 14.38 26.94
N PRO A 622 -5.30 14.93 27.72
CA PRO A 622 -5.17 14.92 29.18
C PRO A 622 -5.30 13.50 29.73
N THR A 623 -4.42 13.12 30.67
CA THR A 623 -4.44 11.80 31.33
C THR A 623 -4.92 11.88 32.79
N SER A 624 -4.98 13.08 33.34
CA SER A 624 -5.56 13.43 34.64
C SER A 624 -7.08 13.72 34.54
N LYS A 625 -7.81 13.64 35.67
CA LYS A 625 -9.27 13.91 35.73
C LYS A 625 -9.62 15.40 35.87
N THR A 626 -8.66 16.19 36.37
CA THR A 626 -8.81 17.61 36.71
C THR A 626 -7.53 18.35 36.31
N GLY A 627 -7.55 19.68 36.44
CA GLY A 627 -6.44 20.55 36.05
C GLY A 627 -6.73 21.28 34.75
N ALA A 628 -5.69 21.77 34.08
CA ALA A 628 -5.81 22.45 32.79
C ALA A 628 -4.61 22.14 31.88
N VAL A 629 -4.87 22.18 30.58
CA VAL A 629 -3.85 22.16 29.53
C VAL A 629 -3.91 23.50 28.81
N ALA A 630 -2.76 24.06 28.44
CA ALA A 630 -2.74 25.33 27.74
C ALA A 630 -1.64 25.41 26.68
N LEU A 631 -1.92 26.21 25.65
CA LEU A 631 -0.92 26.74 24.75
C LEU A 631 -0.57 28.15 25.20
N ALA A 632 0.70 28.42 25.45
CA ALA A 632 1.17 29.78 25.59
C ALA A 632 1.86 30.27 24.33
N PHE A 633 1.57 31.52 24.00
CA PHE A 633 2.08 32.22 22.83
C PHE A 633 2.48 33.64 23.22
N HIS A 634 3.31 34.26 22.41
CA HIS A 634 4.05 35.47 22.78
C HIS A 634 4.75 35.33 24.15
N PHE A 635 5.26 34.13 24.44
CA PHE A 635 5.87 33.78 25.72
C PHE A 635 7.24 34.45 25.86
N ARG A 636 7.37 35.33 26.87
CA ARG A 636 8.66 35.94 27.24
C ARG A 636 9.23 35.25 28.47
N ASP A 637 8.40 35.07 29.48
CA ASP A 637 8.66 34.38 30.73
C ASP A 637 7.34 33.96 31.41
N GLU A 638 7.44 33.32 32.57
CA GLU A 638 6.29 32.82 33.37
C GLU A 638 5.38 33.94 33.90
N LYS A 639 5.83 35.20 33.86
CA LYS A 639 5.08 36.37 34.31
C LYS A 639 4.53 37.20 33.14
N ASN A 640 4.95 36.93 31.90
CA ASN A 640 4.64 37.72 30.72
C ASN A 640 4.39 36.85 29.47
N HIS A 641 3.13 36.47 29.24
CA HIS A 641 2.71 35.65 28.10
C HIS A 641 1.19 35.71 27.86
N LEU A 642 0.74 35.24 26.69
CA LEU A 642 -0.66 34.93 26.43
C LEU A 642 -0.89 33.42 26.54
N LEU A 643 -2.08 33.01 26.97
CA LEU A 643 -2.48 31.63 27.20
C LEU A 643 -3.82 31.35 26.53
N PHE A 644 -3.92 30.27 25.76
CA PHE A 644 -5.17 29.58 25.51
C PHE A 644 -5.26 28.39 26.47
N ARG A 645 -6.09 28.54 27.51
CA ARG A 645 -6.22 27.59 28.63
C ARG A 645 -7.54 26.83 28.54
N LEU A 646 -7.46 25.51 28.69
CA LEU A 646 -8.61 24.61 28.69
C LEU A 646 -8.63 23.76 29.95
N ARG A 647 -9.75 23.80 30.67
CA ARG A 647 -10.02 22.94 31.82
C ARG A 647 -10.14 21.48 31.39
N VAL A 648 -9.61 20.58 32.20
CA VAL A 648 -9.80 19.13 32.05
C VAL A 648 -11.04 18.70 32.85
N SER A 649 -11.85 17.83 32.25
CA SER A 649 -13.01 17.22 32.91
C SER A 649 -13.19 15.75 32.52
N ASP A 650 -14.04 15.05 33.26
CA ASP A 650 -14.43 13.68 32.97
C ASP A 650 -15.57 13.58 31.92
N SER A 651 -16.22 14.71 31.57
CA SER A 651 -17.32 14.74 30.61
C SER A 651 -17.42 16.10 29.90
N PRO A 652 -17.77 16.14 28.60
CA PRO A 652 -17.92 17.39 27.85
C PRO A 652 -19.04 18.28 28.40
N ALA A 653 -20.06 17.70 29.04
CA ALA A 653 -21.18 18.45 29.63
C ALA A 653 -20.75 19.40 30.76
N LYS A 654 -19.58 19.17 31.36
CA LYS A 654 -19.00 20.01 32.42
C LYS A 654 -18.06 21.10 31.87
N GLY A 655 -18.15 21.38 30.57
CA GLY A 655 -17.29 22.34 29.86
C GLY A 655 -17.65 23.82 30.05
N LYS A 656 -18.72 24.17 30.76
CA LYS A 656 -19.17 25.57 30.89
C LYS A 656 -18.06 26.49 31.42
N LYS A 657 -17.77 27.60 30.74
CA LYS A 657 -16.66 28.51 31.07
C LYS A 657 -15.32 27.78 31.29
N GLY A 658 -15.05 26.74 30.51
CA GLY A 658 -13.86 25.90 30.64
C GLY A 658 -12.72 26.30 29.69
N ALA A 659 -12.98 27.19 28.74
CA ALA A 659 -11.99 27.71 27.80
C ALA A 659 -11.74 29.20 28.05
N GLU A 660 -10.48 29.61 28.08
CA GLU A 660 -10.08 30.99 28.32
C GLU A 660 -8.90 31.40 27.43
N LEU A 661 -8.97 32.62 26.89
CA LEU A 661 -7.81 33.37 26.42
C LEU A 661 -7.39 34.34 27.51
N VAL A 662 -6.16 34.21 28.01
CA VAL A 662 -5.67 34.93 29.19
C VAL A 662 -4.39 35.66 28.85
N ARG A 663 -4.28 36.92 29.27
CA ARG A 663 -3.02 37.66 29.31
C ARG A 663 -2.44 37.61 30.71
N VAL A 664 -1.16 37.28 30.79
CA VAL A 664 -0.37 37.40 32.03
C VAL A 664 0.64 38.52 31.82
N SER A 665 0.62 39.52 32.69
CA SER A 665 1.57 40.64 32.68
C SER A 665 2.03 40.91 34.10
N ASP A 666 3.35 40.91 34.31
CA ASP A 666 3.98 40.99 35.63
C ASP A 666 3.40 39.98 36.65
N GLY A 667 2.99 38.81 36.16
CA GLY A 667 2.41 37.73 36.97
C GLY A 667 0.91 37.87 37.25
N LYS A 668 0.25 38.92 36.78
CA LYS A 668 -1.20 39.13 36.94
C LYS A 668 -1.97 38.60 35.73
N GLU A 669 -2.89 37.66 35.96
CA GLU A 669 -3.80 37.15 34.93
C GLU A 669 -4.94 38.14 34.62
N THR A 670 -5.28 38.30 33.34
CA THR A 670 -6.46 39.00 32.83
C THR A 670 -7.12 38.13 31.76
N VAL A 671 -8.36 37.70 32.00
CA VAL A 671 -9.13 36.93 31.00
C VAL A 671 -9.60 37.88 29.90
N LEU A 672 -9.14 37.66 28.68
CA LEU A 672 -9.48 38.46 27.50
C LEU A 672 -10.74 37.94 26.80
N ALA A 673 -10.94 36.62 26.79
CA ALA A 673 -12.15 35.96 26.31
C ALA A 673 -12.38 34.66 27.10
N GLN A 674 -13.64 34.29 27.29
CA GLN A 674 -14.05 33.06 27.97
C GLN A 674 -15.23 32.43 27.24
N GLY A 675 -15.26 31.10 27.20
CA GLY A 675 -16.32 30.35 26.54
C GLY A 675 -16.46 28.94 27.09
N ASP A 676 -17.46 28.24 26.58
CA ASP A 676 -17.74 26.85 26.95
C ASP A 676 -16.83 25.90 26.16
N GLY A 677 -16.28 24.90 26.83
CA GLY A 677 -15.37 23.91 26.25
C GLY A 677 -14.43 23.34 27.31
N CYS A 678 -14.13 22.06 27.24
CA CYS A 678 -13.15 21.40 28.10
C CYS A 678 -12.49 20.24 27.37
N LEU A 679 -11.36 19.78 27.88
CA LEU A 679 -10.72 18.55 27.42
C LEU A 679 -11.20 17.37 28.27
N VAL A 680 -11.64 16.31 27.61
CA VAL A 680 -12.03 15.07 28.28
C VAL A 680 -10.82 14.17 28.45
N LYS A 681 -10.65 13.59 29.64
CA LYS A 681 -9.59 12.62 29.93
C LYS A 681 -9.54 11.50 28.87
N GLY A 682 -8.34 11.24 28.34
CA GLY A 682 -8.08 10.15 27.38
C GLY A 682 -8.42 10.49 25.92
N GLN A 683 -9.05 11.63 25.64
CA GLN A 683 -9.40 12.05 24.29
C GLN A 683 -8.32 12.97 23.69
N TRP A 684 -7.96 12.72 22.43
CA TRP A 684 -7.09 13.61 21.64
C TRP A 684 -7.87 14.79 21.05
N TYR A 685 -7.26 15.98 21.11
CA TYR A 685 -7.77 17.21 20.51
C TYR A 685 -6.65 17.93 19.78
N ARG A 686 -6.97 18.54 18.63
CA ARG A 686 -6.06 19.49 17.97
C ARG A 686 -6.32 20.88 18.56
N LEU A 687 -5.41 21.38 19.37
CA LEU A 687 -5.49 22.74 19.93
C LEU A 687 -4.72 23.68 19.03
N SER A 688 -5.25 24.87 18.77
CA SER A 688 -4.52 25.88 17.98
C SER A 688 -4.80 27.29 18.46
N VAL A 689 -3.80 28.16 18.30
CA VAL A 689 -3.90 29.61 18.41
C VAL A 689 -3.32 30.24 17.16
N GLN A 690 -4.06 31.15 16.54
CA GLN A 690 -3.57 32.00 15.46
C GLN A 690 -3.50 33.43 16.01
N SER A 691 -2.31 34.02 16.02
CA SER A 691 -2.10 35.40 16.45
C SER A 691 -1.71 36.23 15.25
N GLU A 692 -2.57 37.14 14.80
CA GLU A 692 -2.33 38.05 13.68
C GLU A 692 -2.51 39.50 14.13
N GLY A 693 -1.42 40.26 14.14
CA GLY A 693 -1.41 41.62 14.65
C GLY A 693 -1.87 41.68 16.12
N GLU A 694 -3.06 42.24 16.34
CA GLU A 694 -3.69 42.36 17.66
C GLU A 694 -4.73 41.27 17.95
N ILE A 695 -5.07 40.43 16.99
CA ILE A 695 -6.13 39.43 17.12
C ILE A 695 -5.52 38.06 17.39
N ALA A 696 -5.94 37.45 18.51
CA ALA A 696 -5.69 36.06 18.81
C ALA A 696 -6.98 35.26 18.66
N THR A 697 -6.95 34.23 17.82
CA THR A 697 -8.05 33.29 17.60
C THR A 697 -7.62 31.91 18.08
N ALA A 698 -8.38 31.31 18.99
CA ALA A 698 -8.13 29.98 19.52
C ALA A 698 -9.18 28.99 19.02
N SER A 699 -8.74 27.80 18.64
CA SER A 699 -9.60 26.74 18.10
C SER A 699 -9.31 25.37 18.71
N ILE A 700 -10.33 24.51 18.68
CA ILE A 700 -10.23 23.09 18.98
C ILE A 700 -10.74 22.32 17.76
N ASP A 701 -9.96 21.36 17.27
CA ASP A 701 -10.27 20.52 16.11
C ASP A 701 -10.64 21.37 14.86
N GLY A 702 -9.92 22.48 14.68
CA GLY A 702 -10.13 23.43 13.57
C GLY A 702 -11.32 24.37 13.73
N LYS A 703 -12.19 24.17 14.73
CA LYS A 703 -13.32 25.06 15.01
C LYS A 703 -12.92 26.20 15.93
N GLU A 704 -13.08 27.44 15.48
CA GLU A 704 -12.89 28.64 16.32
C GLU A 704 -13.76 28.55 17.58
N LEU A 705 -13.13 28.77 18.73
CA LEU A 705 -13.76 28.73 20.04
C LEU A 705 -13.75 30.10 20.71
N LEU A 706 -12.61 30.79 20.69
CA LEU A 706 -12.43 32.10 21.31
C LEU A 706 -11.67 33.04 20.38
N ARG A 707 -11.99 34.32 20.47
CA ARG A 707 -11.29 35.39 19.78
C ARG A 707 -11.12 36.56 20.74
N ALA A 708 -9.93 37.13 20.80
CA ALA A 708 -9.61 38.26 21.66
C ALA A 708 -8.67 39.25 20.97
N LYS A 709 -8.73 40.50 21.41
CA LYS A 709 -7.79 41.55 21.00
C LYS A 709 -6.78 41.80 22.13
N ASP A 710 -5.48 41.73 21.83
CA ASP A 710 -4.41 42.13 22.75
C ASP A 710 -3.34 42.99 22.07
N ASN A 711 -3.01 44.11 22.71
CA ASN A 711 -2.01 45.07 22.25
C ASN A 711 -0.78 45.16 23.14
N VAL A 712 -0.70 44.34 24.20
CA VAL A 712 0.36 44.40 25.20
C VAL A 712 1.50 43.43 24.84
N LEU A 713 1.18 42.18 24.55
CA LEU A 713 2.14 41.15 24.20
C LEU A 713 1.98 40.79 22.71
N ARG A 714 2.93 41.24 21.88
CA ARG A 714 2.87 41.12 20.41
C ARG A 714 3.97 40.27 19.76
N ALA A 715 4.84 39.67 20.58
CA ALA A 715 5.90 38.79 20.10
C ALA A 715 6.45 37.97 21.27
N GLY A 716 6.90 36.76 20.97
CA GLY A 716 7.52 35.86 21.93
C GLY A 716 7.52 34.40 21.47
N LYS A 717 8.14 33.57 22.31
CA LYS A 717 8.23 32.12 22.12
C LYS A 717 6.84 31.47 22.19
N VAL A 718 6.80 30.17 21.93
CA VAL A 718 5.64 29.32 22.22
C VAL A 718 5.96 28.40 23.39
N ALA A 719 4.95 28.00 24.16
CA ALA A 719 5.11 27.00 25.20
C ALA A 719 3.91 26.06 25.33
N LEU A 720 4.18 24.82 25.69
CA LEU A 720 3.19 23.87 26.19
C LEU A 720 3.09 24.03 27.71
N ALA A 721 1.87 24.03 28.23
CA ALA A 721 1.64 24.14 29.66
C ALA A 721 0.64 23.10 30.18
N VAL A 722 0.92 22.56 31.36
CA VAL A 722 0.01 21.70 32.12
C VAL A 722 -0.07 22.25 33.54
N ARG A 723 -1.28 22.51 34.03
CA ARG A 723 -1.54 23.06 35.37
C ARG A 723 -2.32 22.07 36.21
N ASP A 724 -1.80 21.76 37.40
CA ASP A 724 -2.41 20.89 38.41
C ASP A 724 -2.90 19.56 37.83
N GLY A 725 -2.10 18.95 36.95
CA GLY A 725 -2.50 17.80 36.16
C GLY A 725 -1.39 17.17 35.32
N GLU A 726 -1.83 16.40 34.33
CA GLU A 726 -1.00 15.62 33.42
C GLU A 726 -1.66 15.49 32.04
N ALA A 727 -0.86 15.63 30.98
CA ALA A 727 -1.25 15.44 29.60
C ALA A 727 -0.11 14.89 28.71
N GLU A 728 -0.50 14.21 27.65
CA GLU A 728 0.37 13.79 26.54
C GLU A 728 0.17 14.74 25.36
N PHE A 729 1.26 15.10 24.68
CA PHE A 729 1.28 16.00 23.54
C PHE A 729 1.94 15.35 22.33
N ASP A 730 1.50 15.75 21.15
CA ASP A 730 2.04 15.30 19.88
C ASP A 730 1.85 16.33 18.75
N ASP A 731 2.55 16.17 17.63
CA ASP A 731 2.36 16.92 16.37
C ASP A 731 2.43 18.47 16.52
N ALA A 732 3.42 18.99 17.23
CA ALA A 732 3.57 20.43 17.41
C ALA A 732 3.91 21.11 16.09
N ALA A 733 3.18 22.17 15.72
CA ALA A 733 3.46 22.94 14.53
C ALA A 733 3.28 24.44 14.76
N VAL A 734 4.27 25.23 14.34
CA VAL A 734 4.19 26.69 14.20
C VAL A 734 4.34 27.03 12.72
N ARG A 735 3.42 27.80 12.15
CA ARG A 735 3.42 28.22 10.75
C ARG A 735 3.14 29.72 10.60
N PRO A 736 3.69 30.40 9.59
CA PRO A 736 3.30 31.78 9.25
C PRO A 736 1.82 31.85 8.81
N ILE A 737 1.20 33.02 8.93
CA ILE A 737 -0.22 33.23 8.60
C ILE A 737 -0.48 33.40 7.09
N SER A 738 0.55 33.60 6.28
CA SER A 738 0.45 33.93 4.84
C SER A 738 0.11 32.74 3.90
N GLU A 739 -0.21 31.57 4.43
CA GLU A 739 -0.61 30.41 3.63
C GLU A 739 -2.14 30.22 3.71
N THR A 740 -2.89 30.86 2.82
CA THR A 740 -4.20 30.34 2.44
C THR A 740 -3.95 29.13 1.54
N THR A 741 -3.82 27.95 2.15
CA THR A 741 -3.79 26.71 1.39
C THR A 741 -5.16 26.53 0.73
N GLY A 742 -5.17 26.31 -0.59
CA GLY A 742 -6.35 25.75 -1.26
C GLY A 742 -6.74 24.41 -0.63
N PRO A 743 -7.83 23.77 -1.08
CA PRO A 743 -8.22 22.46 -0.55
C PRO A 743 -7.03 21.50 -0.64
N GLU A 744 -6.60 20.99 0.51
CA GLU A 744 -5.49 20.06 0.63
C GLU A 744 -5.90 18.74 -0.05
N LEU A 745 -5.29 18.42 -1.20
CA LEU A 745 -5.46 17.12 -1.83
C LEU A 745 -4.68 16.09 -1.01
N ALA A 746 -5.32 14.99 -0.65
CA ALA A 746 -4.65 13.88 0.01
C ALA A 746 -3.66 13.21 -0.95
N GLU A 747 -2.44 12.97 -0.49
CA GLU A 747 -1.44 12.19 -1.21
C GLU A 747 -1.67 10.69 -0.99
N LEU A 748 -1.94 9.97 -2.07
CA LEU A 748 -2.38 8.56 -2.08
C LEU A 748 -1.52 7.72 -3.03
N ASP A 749 -0.24 8.07 -3.14
CA ASP A 749 0.75 7.38 -3.99
C ASP A 749 1.04 5.93 -3.52
N GLY A 750 0.58 5.57 -2.33
CA GLY A 750 0.80 4.25 -1.74
C GLY A 750 2.23 4.06 -1.25
N ALA A 751 2.94 5.15 -0.95
CA ALA A 751 4.21 5.12 -0.25
C ALA A 751 4.06 4.28 1.02
N VAL A 752 4.93 3.28 1.16
CA VAL A 752 4.90 2.37 2.30
C VAL A 752 5.28 3.17 3.56
N PRO A 753 4.40 3.26 4.59
CA PRO A 753 4.75 3.97 5.81
C PRO A 753 6.00 3.38 6.43
N ARG A 754 6.85 4.24 6.99
CA ARG A 754 8.19 3.83 7.44
C ARG A 754 8.17 2.73 8.50
N PHE A 755 7.12 2.67 9.32
CA PHE A 755 6.94 1.67 10.36
C PHE A 755 6.39 0.34 9.84
N ALA A 756 5.84 0.30 8.62
CA ALA A 756 5.23 -0.90 8.06
C ALA A 756 6.26 -2.03 7.88
N GLY A 757 5.93 -3.20 8.42
CA GLY A 757 6.72 -4.43 8.25
C GLY A 757 6.33 -5.21 6.99
N THR A 758 6.95 -6.38 6.80
CA THR A 758 6.68 -7.27 5.64
C THR A 758 5.18 -7.57 5.47
N MET A 759 4.51 -7.97 6.55
CA MET A 759 3.09 -8.30 6.54
C MET A 759 2.18 -7.12 6.15
N ASP A 760 2.55 -5.91 6.58
CA ASP A 760 1.79 -4.70 6.29
C ASP A 760 1.91 -4.33 4.81
N ARG A 761 3.11 -4.45 4.24
CA ARG A 761 3.38 -4.24 2.80
C ARG A 761 2.64 -5.23 1.91
N ASP A 762 2.45 -6.45 2.39
CA ASP A 762 1.70 -7.49 1.68
C ASP A 762 0.17 -7.40 1.93
N THR A 763 -0.30 -6.34 2.62
CA THR A 763 -1.72 -6.08 2.87
C THR A 763 -2.17 -4.63 2.60
N TRP A 764 -2.04 -3.74 3.59
CA TRP A 764 -2.66 -2.42 3.59
C TRP A 764 -1.69 -1.30 3.19
N ALA A 765 -0.38 -1.53 3.34
CA ALA A 765 0.65 -0.52 3.13
C ALA A 765 1.26 -0.54 1.73
N GLY A 766 1.21 -1.68 1.01
CA GLY A 766 1.89 -1.81 -0.28
C GLY A 766 1.19 -1.04 -1.40
N ALA A 767 1.95 -0.23 -2.14
CA ALA A 767 1.46 0.52 -3.32
C ALA A 767 0.72 -0.40 -4.32
N ALA A 768 1.31 -1.55 -4.66
CA ALA A 768 0.72 -2.49 -5.63
C ALA A 768 -0.66 -3.02 -5.20
N LEU A 769 -0.93 -3.10 -3.89
CA LEU A 769 -2.21 -3.62 -3.35
C LEU A 769 -3.35 -2.60 -3.41
N GLN A 770 -3.04 -1.35 -3.79
CA GLN A 770 -4.04 -0.34 -4.13
C GLN A 770 -4.60 -0.52 -5.54
N TRP A 771 -3.98 -1.39 -6.35
CA TRP A 771 -4.30 -1.60 -7.76
C TRP A 771 -4.70 -3.05 -8.01
N ARG A 772 -5.83 -3.25 -8.70
CA ARG A 772 -6.35 -4.57 -9.04
C ARG A 772 -6.22 -4.81 -10.54
N ALA A 773 -5.41 -5.80 -10.92
CA ALA A 773 -5.30 -6.25 -12.29
C ALA A 773 -6.63 -6.85 -12.79
N ALA A 774 -7.09 -6.43 -13.96
CA ALA A 774 -8.28 -6.98 -14.60
C ALA A 774 -7.94 -8.34 -15.26
N PRO A 775 -8.65 -9.44 -14.96
CA PRO A 775 -8.35 -10.74 -15.55
C PRO A 775 -8.68 -10.82 -17.03
N SER A 776 -9.71 -10.11 -17.50
CA SER A 776 -10.16 -10.13 -18.89
C SER A 776 -9.35 -9.23 -19.83
N THR A 777 -8.61 -8.28 -19.29
CA THR A 777 -7.95 -7.22 -20.08
C THR A 777 -6.52 -7.05 -19.58
N PRO A 778 -5.53 -7.64 -20.25
CA PRO A 778 -4.13 -7.50 -19.88
C PRO A 778 -3.69 -6.05 -19.78
N GLY A 779 -2.81 -5.77 -18.82
CA GLY A 779 -2.24 -4.45 -18.58
C GLY A 779 -3.20 -3.45 -17.94
N LEU A 780 -4.48 -3.77 -17.75
CA LEU A 780 -5.47 -2.90 -17.10
C LEU A 780 -5.48 -3.11 -15.58
N PHE A 781 -5.35 -2.02 -14.84
CA PHE A 781 -5.36 -1.98 -13.39
C PHE A 781 -6.35 -0.95 -12.88
N TRP A 782 -7.20 -1.35 -11.94
CA TRP A 782 -8.17 -0.47 -11.29
C TRP A 782 -7.69 -0.06 -9.91
N ARG A 783 -7.77 1.23 -9.61
CA ARG A 783 -7.55 1.78 -8.27
C ARG A 783 -8.69 1.36 -7.35
N ARG A 784 -8.38 0.89 -6.14
CA ARG A 784 -9.38 0.70 -5.07
C ARG A 784 -9.92 2.06 -4.62
N GLY A 785 -11.22 2.16 -4.34
CA GLY A 785 -11.85 3.40 -3.86
C GLY A 785 -12.56 4.17 -4.98
N ALA A 786 -13.27 5.22 -4.58
CA ALA A 786 -14.01 6.12 -5.48
C ALA A 786 -13.56 7.56 -5.23
N PHE A 787 -13.33 8.35 -6.28
CA PHE A 787 -12.70 9.66 -6.21
C PHE A 787 -13.61 10.71 -6.86
N SER A 788 -14.48 11.31 -6.05
CA SER A 788 -15.53 12.24 -6.51
C SER A 788 -15.06 13.69 -6.66
N GLY A 789 -13.93 14.06 -6.03
CA GLY A 789 -13.37 15.41 -6.03
C GLY A 789 -12.32 15.66 -7.11
N ASP A 790 -11.56 16.74 -6.92
CA ASP A 790 -10.39 17.07 -7.74
C ASP A 790 -9.35 15.94 -7.65
N ILE A 791 -8.69 15.65 -8.76
CA ILE A 791 -7.66 14.60 -8.82
C ILE A 791 -6.45 15.04 -9.66
N ASP A 792 -5.28 14.52 -9.29
CA ASP A 792 -4.08 14.48 -10.12
C ASP A 792 -3.55 13.05 -10.11
N LEU A 793 -3.89 12.27 -11.14
CA LEU A 793 -3.34 10.93 -11.37
C LEU A 793 -2.15 11.04 -12.32
N THR A 794 -0.97 10.75 -11.82
CA THR A 794 0.30 10.87 -12.53
C THR A 794 0.98 9.51 -12.65
N LEU A 795 1.58 9.20 -13.80
CA LEU A 795 2.43 8.03 -14.00
C LEU A 795 3.67 8.37 -14.85
N THR A 796 4.84 8.02 -14.32
CA THR A 796 6.10 8.03 -15.10
C THR A 796 6.09 6.86 -16.09
N CYS A 797 6.16 7.16 -17.37
CA CYS A 797 6.17 6.16 -18.43
C CYS A 797 7.59 5.61 -18.62
N ASN A 798 7.74 4.30 -18.74
CA ASN A 798 9.02 3.64 -18.98
C ASN A 798 8.96 2.75 -20.24
N PHE A 799 8.68 3.36 -21.39
CA PHE A 799 8.58 2.66 -22.68
C PHE A 799 9.90 2.01 -23.14
N GLY A 800 11.02 2.35 -22.48
CA GLY A 800 12.36 1.87 -22.83
C GLY A 800 12.96 2.58 -24.06
N ASN A 801 14.18 2.20 -24.42
CA ASN A 801 14.93 2.81 -25.53
C ASN A 801 14.30 2.51 -26.90
N THR A 802 13.74 1.31 -27.05
CA THR A 802 13.07 0.86 -28.28
C THR A 802 11.65 0.40 -27.92
N PRO A 803 10.66 1.32 -27.92
CA PRO A 803 9.28 0.97 -27.63
C PRO A 803 8.72 -0.04 -28.63
N ALA A 804 7.87 -0.94 -28.17
CA ALA A 804 7.08 -1.77 -29.07
C ALA A 804 6.16 -0.90 -29.95
N ALA A 805 5.85 -1.34 -31.18
CA ALA A 805 4.99 -0.58 -32.09
C ALA A 805 3.59 -0.30 -31.51
N ALA A 806 3.08 -1.21 -30.68
CA ALA A 806 1.79 -1.07 -29.99
C ALA A 806 1.92 -0.48 -28.56
N ALA A 807 3.06 0.12 -28.23
CA ALA A 807 3.27 0.68 -26.88
C ALA A 807 2.29 1.83 -26.61
N ALA A 808 1.55 1.75 -25.51
CA ALA A 808 0.63 2.80 -25.10
C ALA A 808 0.41 2.79 -23.59
N LEU A 809 0.30 3.96 -22.99
CA LEU A 809 -0.21 4.13 -21.64
C LEU A 809 -1.56 4.86 -21.71
N THR A 810 -2.56 4.35 -21.01
CA THR A 810 -3.85 5.02 -20.81
C THR A 810 -4.09 5.27 -19.33
N LEU A 811 -4.44 6.50 -18.94
CA LEU A 811 -5.00 6.83 -17.62
C LEU A 811 -6.51 6.96 -17.76
N LEU A 812 -7.27 6.34 -16.85
CA LEU A 812 -8.73 6.20 -16.94
C LEU A 812 -9.41 6.91 -15.76
N LEU A 813 -10.48 7.63 -16.06
CA LEU A 813 -11.45 8.17 -15.11
C LEU A 813 -12.86 7.80 -15.60
N VAL A 814 -13.48 6.83 -14.94
CA VAL A 814 -14.74 6.21 -15.39
C VAL A 814 -15.79 6.17 -14.28
N PRO A 815 -17.07 5.94 -14.62
CA PRO A 815 -18.08 5.64 -13.61
C PRO A 815 -17.70 4.40 -12.80
N ALA A 816 -17.98 4.40 -11.49
CA ALA A 816 -17.68 3.27 -10.61
C ALA A 816 -18.41 1.97 -10.98
N GLU A 817 -19.52 2.09 -11.71
CA GLU A 817 -20.26 0.98 -12.29
C GLU A 817 -20.40 1.22 -13.79
N GLY A 818 -19.69 0.44 -14.60
CA GLY A 818 -19.72 0.58 -16.05
C GLY A 818 -18.56 -0.16 -16.73
N PRO A 819 -18.61 -0.29 -18.06
CA PRO A 819 -17.49 -0.83 -18.84
C PRO A 819 -16.30 0.14 -18.79
N ALA A 820 -15.09 -0.38 -19.04
CA ALA A 820 -13.84 0.39 -18.95
C ALA A 820 -13.78 1.58 -19.92
N ASP A 821 -14.54 1.51 -21.00
CA ASP A 821 -14.69 2.58 -21.99
C ASP A 821 -15.78 3.59 -21.64
N GLY A 822 -16.62 3.35 -20.62
CA GLY A 822 -17.80 4.17 -20.29
C GLY A 822 -17.53 5.58 -19.74
N GLY A 823 -16.27 6.01 -19.66
CA GLY A 823 -15.86 7.31 -19.12
C GLY A 823 -14.83 8.02 -19.98
N HIS A 824 -13.75 8.49 -19.35
CA HIS A 824 -12.69 9.27 -19.99
C HIS A 824 -11.36 8.52 -19.94
N GLY A 825 -10.61 8.54 -21.05
CA GLY A 825 -9.27 7.98 -21.14
C GLY A 825 -8.28 9.00 -21.68
N LEU A 826 -7.11 9.12 -21.05
CA LEU A 826 -5.97 9.89 -21.53
C LEU A 826 -4.88 8.94 -22.00
N ILE A 827 -4.63 8.90 -23.30
CA ILE A 827 -3.72 7.96 -23.95
C ILE A 827 -2.44 8.68 -24.37
N LEU A 828 -1.29 8.05 -24.13
CA LEU A 828 0.02 8.46 -24.59
C LEU A 828 0.66 7.33 -25.43
N ARG A 829 1.05 7.64 -26.66
CA ARG A 829 1.72 6.71 -27.58
C ARG A 829 3.07 7.27 -28.05
N PRO A 830 4.19 6.52 -27.94
CA PRO A 830 5.46 6.91 -28.54
C PRO A 830 5.42 6.73 -30.07
N SER A 831 6.05 7.64 -30.80
CA SER A 831 6.31 7.46 -32.25
C SER A 831 7.33 6.33 -32.48
N ALA A 832 7.13 5.55 -33.55
CA ALA A 832 8.02 4.45 -33.95
C ALA A 832 9.38 4.90 -34.55
N THR A 833 9.56 6.20 -34.80
CA THR A 833 10.81 6.78 -35.32
C THR A 833 11.94 6.72 -34.28
N THR A 834 13.17 6.45 -34.71
CA THR A 834 14.37 6.35 -33.86
C THR A 834 14.49 7.54 -32.92
N ALA A 835 14.46 7.25 -31.62
CA ALA A 835 14.63 8.25 -30.58
C ALA A 835 16.02 8.90 -30.71
N SER A 836 16.07 10.23 -30.62
CA SER A 836 17.30 10.85 -30.12
C SER A 836 17.50 10.36 -28.69
N ALA A 837 18.75 10.16 -28.25
CA ALA A 837 19.06 9.75 -26.88
C ALA A 837 18.45 10.68 -25.80
N THR A 838 18.02 11.89 -26.19
CA THR A 838 17.48 12.91 -25.27
C THR A 838 16.02 13.30 -25.53
N ARG A 839 15.42 12.97 -26.68
CA ARG A 839 14.05 13.41 -27.05
C ARG A 839 13.31 12.39 -27.91
N ARG A 840 12.00 12.29 -27.70
CA ARG A 840 11.05 11.44 -28.45
C ARG A 840 9.73 12.18 -28.70
N ASN A 841 9.12 11.90 -29.86
CA ASN A 841 7.78 12.38 -30.21
C ASN A 841 6.72 11.44 -29.61
N TYR A 842 5.67 12.00 -29.06
CA TYR A 842 4.51 11.29 -28.55
C TYR A 842 3.21 11.87 -29.12
N GLU A 843 2.23 11.01 -29.31
CA GLU A 843 0.84 11.38 -29.50
C GLU A 843 0.11 11.31 -28.16
N VAL A 844 -0.61 12.38 -27.82
CA VAL A 844 -1.49 12.47 -26.65
C VAL A 844 -2.92 12.55 -27.15
N GLU A 845 -3.80 11.70 -26.61
CA GLU A 845 -5.19 11.61 -27.03
C GLU A 845 -6.13 11.56 -25.82
N PHE A 846 -7.16 12.39 -25.83
CA PHE A 846 -8.32 12.20 -24.96
C PHE A 846 -9.40 11.40 -25.67
N THR A 847 -9.96 10.45 -24.95
CA THR A 847 -11.13 9.67 -25.35
C THR A 847 -12.26 9.89 -24.35
N ARG A 848 -13.50 9.85 -24.87
CA ARG A 848 -14.73 9.81 -24.10
C ARG A 848 -15.61 8.70 -24.66
N GLN A 849 -16.08 7.81 -23.79
CA GLN A 849 -16.92 6.69 -24.22
C GLN A 849 -16.28 5.89 -25.37
N GLY A 850 -14.96 5.64 -25.25
CA GLY A 850 -14.13 5.00 -26.28
C GLY A 850 -13.85 5.84 -27.54
N THR A 851 -14.46 7.02 -27.69
CA THR A 851 -14.33 7.86 -28.89
C THR A 851 -13.30 8.98 -28.70
N SER A 852 -12.45 9.22 -29.69
CA SER A 852 -11.48 10.32 -29.66
C SER A 852 -12.17 11.69 -29.66
N VAL A 853 -11.75 12.57 -28.75
CA VAL A 853 -12.33 13.93 -28.63
C VAL A 853 -11.29 15.04 -28.74
N ALA A 854 -10.01 14.75 -28.48
CA ALA A 854 -8.92 15.70 -28.67
C ALA A 854 -7.58 14.97 -28.85
N ARG A 855 -6.69 15.52 -29.66
CA ARG A 855 -5.34 14.97 -29.89
C ARG A 855 -4.30 16.08 -29.99
N ALA A 856 -3.07 15.79 -29.58
CA ALA A 856 -1.91 16.65 -29.76
C ALA A 856 -0.64 15.83 -29.94
N ALA A 857 0.32 16.37 -30.70
CA ALA A 857 1.68 15.86 -30.75
C ALA A 857 2.57 16.64 -29.77
N VAL A 858 3.44 15.95 -29.05
CA VAL A 858 4.33 16.54 -28.04
C VAL A 858 5.72 15.93 -28.15
N VAL A 859 6.75 16.71 -27.81
CA VAL A 859 8.13 16.24 -27.70
C VAL A 859 8.54 16.27 -26.24
N SER A 860 9.03 15.14 -25.73
CA SER A 860 9.49 14.98 -24.35
C SER A 860 10.73 14.08 -24.30
N GLY A 861 11.29 13.82 -23.12
CA GLY A 861 12.33 12.83 -22.90
C GLY A 861 11.86 11.38 -23.16
N PRO A 862 12.75 10.38 -23.03
CA PRO A 862 12.41 8.98 -23.27
C PRO A 862 11.43 8.37 -22.25
N ASP A 863 11.36 8.94 -21.04
CA ASP A 863 10.52 8.49 -19.93
C ASP A 863 9.60 9.65 -19.43
N PRO A 864 8.58 10.05 -20.21
CA PRO A 864 7.73 11.20 -19.89
C PRO A 864 6.85 10.93 -18.67
N VAL A 865 6.55 11.98 -17.91
CA VAL A 865 5.57 11.92 -16.82
C VAL A 865 4.22 12.38 -17.34
N LEU A 866 3.25 11.46 -17.45
CA LEU A 866 1.89 11.75 -17.90
C LEU A 866 0.99 11.99 -16.69
N SER A 867 0.20 13.07 -16.70
CA SER A 867 -0.81 13.33 -15.67
C SER A 867 -2.18 13.62 -16.25
N LEU A 868 -3.20 12.99 -15.65
CA LEU A 868 -4.61 13.28 -15.82
C LEU A 868 -5.10 14.12 -14.63
N ARG A 869 -5.47 15.37 -14.89
CA ARG A 869 -5.92 16.30 -13.83
C ARG A 869 -7.38 16.68 -14.00
N ARG A 870 -8.16 16.51 -12.94
CA ARG A 870 -9.54 17.03 -12.82
C ARG A 870 -9.54 18.16 -11.80
N VAL A 871 -10.07 19.32 -12.20
CA VAL A 871 -10.34 20.45 -11.30
C VAL A 871 -11.77 20.90 -11.55
N GLY A 872 -12.65 20.67 -10.57
CA GLY A 872 -14.10 20.84 -10.73
C GLY A 872 -14.64 19.96 -11.87
N SER A 873 -15.14 20.62 -12.92
CA SER A 873 -15.68 19.98 -14.14
C SER A 873 -14.69 19.91 -15.30
N GLU A 874 -13.47 20.41 -15.12
CA GLU A 874 -12.45 20.45 -16.18
C GLU A 874 -11.52 19.23 -16.08
N LEU A 875 -11.10 18.72 -17.24
CA LEU A 875 -10.14 17.62 -17.35
C LEU A 875 -9.01 18.00 -18.31
N ALA A 876 -7.76 17.85 -17.88
CA ALA A 876 -6.59 18.25 -18.65
C ALA A 876 -5.45 17.24 -18.57
N ALA A 877 -4.69 17.14 -19.67
CA ALA A 877 -3.50 16.34 -19.79
C ALA A 877 -2.26 17.19 -19.58
N TRP A 878 -1.34 16.67 -18.79
CA TRP A 878 -0.04 17.28 -18.53
C TRP A 878 1.08 16.30 -18.86
N ILE A 879 2.16 16.82 -19.42
CA ILE A 879 3.40 16.08 -19.64
C ILE A 879 4.54 16.90 -19.05
N ASP A 880 5.34 16.25 -18.19
CA ASP A 880 6.48 16.85 -17.49
C ASP A 880 6.16 18.18 -16.81
N GLY A 881 4.96 18.27 -16.21
CA GLY A 881 4.50 19.46 -15.50
C GLY A 881 4.02 20.60 -16.40
N ARG A 882 3.86 20.40 -17.71
CA ARG A 882 3.23 21.35 -18.64
C ARG A 882 1.91 20.81 -19.17
N GLN A 883 0.86 21.63 -19.15
CA GLN A 883 -0.42 21.29 -19.79
C GLN A 883 -0.25 21.23 -21.30
N VAL A 884 -0.67 20.11 -21.90
CA VAL A 884 -0.52 19.86 -23.34
C VAL A 884 -1.85 19.76 -24.08
N LEU A 885 -2.91 19.35 -23.38
CA LEU A 885 -4.23 19.13 -23.96
C LEU A 885 -5.31 19.33 -22.90
N ALA A 886 -6.44 19.93 -23.26
CA ALA A 886 -7.64 19.97 -22.43
C ALA A 886 -8.73 19.12 -23.07
N CYS A 887 -9.53 18.42 -22.25
CA CYS A 887 -10.68 17.68 -22.73
C CYS A 887 -11.82 18.67 -23.02
N PRO A 888 -12.45 18.64 -24.21
CA PRO A 888 -13.59 19.50 -24.51
C PRO A 888 -14.73 19.30 -23.48
N PRO A 889 -15.40 20.37 -22.99
CA PRO A 889 -16.50 20.24 -22.03
C PRO A 889 -17.65 19.37 -22.56
N SER A 890 -18.35 18.62 -21.71
CA SER A 890 -19.42 17.71 -22.16
C SER A 890 -20.51 17.35 -21.17
N GLY A 891 -20.62 18.06 -20.06
CA GLY A 891 -21.55 17.73 -18.98
C GLY A 891 -20.85 17.31 -17.69
N ASP A 892 -21.60 16.67 -16.79
CA ASP A 892 -21.19 16.43 -15.41
C ASP A 892 -20.17 15.27 -15.27
N LEU A 893 -18.94 15.60 -14.84
CA LEU A 893 -17.92 14.62 -14.44
C LEU A 893 -18.23 13.93 -13.10
N GLY A 894 -19.25 14.39 -12.37
CA GLY A 894 -19.63 13.90 -11.05
C GLY A 894 -19.91 12.41 -10.97
N ALA A 895 -20.39 11.80 -12.06
CA ALA A 895 -20.62 10.36 -12.13
C ALA A 895 -19.32 9.53 -12.26
N CYS A 896 -18.21 10.13 -12.70
CA CYS A 896 -16.93 9.45 -12.84
C CYS A 896 -16.12 9.54 -11.54
N SER A 897 -15.82 8.38 -10.96
CA SER A 897 -15.13 8.28 -9.68
C SER A 897 -14.15 7.10 -9.59
N GLN A 898 -14.15 6.18 -10.56
CA GLN A 898 -13.21 5.08 -10.59
C GLN A 898 -11.99 5.43 -11.45
N LEU A 899 -10.81 5.22 -10.88
CA LEU A 899 -9.53 5.46 -11.54
C LEU A 899 -8.90 4.15 -12.00
N GLY A 900 -8.20 4.19 -13.13
CA GLY A 900 -7.44 3.05 -13.63
C GLY A 900 -6.28 3.49 -14.51
N PHE A 901 -5.41 2.54 -14.83
CA PHE A 901 -4.46 2.70 -15.93
C PHE A 901 -4.37 1.43 -16.75
N GLN A 902 -4.05 1.56 -18.03
CA GLN A 902 -3.77 0.45 -18.93
C GLN A 902 -2.41 0.64 -19.60
N ALA A 903 -1.53 -0.35 -19.49
CA ALA A 903 -0.25 -0.38 -20.19
C ALA A 903 -0.24 -1.50 -21.24
N THR A 904 0.08 -1.15 -22.49
CA THR A 904 0.20 -2.09 -23.61
C THR A 904 1.61 -1.99 -24.17
N GLY A 905 2.23 -3.13 -24.53
CA GLY A 905 3.55 -3.17 -25.17
C GLY A 905 4.76 -2.83 -24.27
N PHE A 906 4.57 -2.61 -22.96
CA PHE A 906 5.63 -2.44 -21.97
C PHE A 906 5.15 -2.82 -20.56
N LEU A 907 6.10 -3.01 -19.62
CA LEU A 907 5.79 -3.24 -18.19
C LEU A 907 5.92 -1.93 -17.40
N PRO A 908 4.84 -1.37 -16.83
CA PRO A 908 4.93 -0.17 -16.02
C PRO A 908 5.53 -0.43 -14.63
N ARG A 909 6.09 0.62 -14.03
CA ARG A 909 6.58 0.63 -12.66
C ARG A 909 5.52 1.21 -11.74
N ILE A 910 5.11 0.45 -10.71
CA ILE A 910 4.10 0.96 -9.77
C ILE A 910 4.64 2.13 -8.93
N SER A 911 5.95 2.15 -8.66
CA SER A 911 6.60 3.27 -7.95
C SER A 911 6.60 4.59 -8.74
N GLY A 912 6.32 4.56 -10.04
CA GLY A 912 6.19 5.75 -10.88
C GLY A 912 4.81 6.41 -10.79
N LEU A 913 3.87 5.82 -10.06
CA LEU A 913 2.50 6.32 -9.94
C LEU A 913 2.39 7.27 -8.74
N ARG A 914 1.74 8.42 -8.95
CA ARG A 914 1.29 9.31 -7.87
C ARG A 914 -0.17 9.66 -8.04
N LEU A 915 -0.88 9.77 -6.93
CA LEU A 915 -2.27 10.18 -6.91
C LEU A 915 -2.45 11.24 -5.82
N HIS A 916 -2.89 12.43 -6.22
CA HIS A 916 -3.45 13.40 -5.28
C HIS A 916 -4.96 13.47 -5.49
N ALA A 917 -5.75 13.44 -4.42
CA ALA A 917 -7.20 13.47 -4.53
C ALA A 917 -7.84 14.33 -3.44
N GLY A 918 -8.82 15.15 -3.84
CA GLY A 918 -9.72 15.85 -2.93
C GLY A 918 -10.83 14.92 -2.44
N ASN A 919 -11.52 15.33 -1.38
CA ASN A 919 -12.57 14.54 -0.71
C ASN A 919 -12.11 13.15 -0.22
N VAL A 920 -10.81 12.94 -0.02
CA VAL A 920 -10.28 11.71 0.56
C VAL A 920 -9.59 12.02 1.89
N LEU A 921 -9.84 11.19 2.90
CA LEU A 921 -9.12 11.21 4.17
C LEU A 921 -8.44 9.85 4.37
N ASP A 922 -7.13 9.82 4.57
CA ASP A 922 -6.36 8.59 4.72
C ASP A 922 -5.58 8.61 6.04
N TYR A 923 -5.92 7.69 6.93
CA TYR A 923 -5.40 7.61 8.29
C TYR A 923 -4.57 6.36 8.46
N TYR A 924 -3.27 6.52 8.73
CA TYR A 924 -2.38 5.44 9.19
C TYR A 924 -2.22 5.41 10.71
N PHE A 925 -2.78 6.41 11.40
CA PHE A 925 -2.63 6.63 12.85
C PHE A 925 -1.15 6.75 13.26
N ASP A 926 -0.34 7.31 12.37
CA ASP A 926 1.04 7.75 12.56
C ASP A 926 1.15 9.16 13.16
N HIS A 927 0.00 9.80 13.37
CA HIS A 927 -0.21 11.04 14.13
C HIS A 927 -1.29 10.82 15.20
N ALA A 928 -1.43 11.76 16.14
CA ALA A 928 -2.51 11.68 17.12
C ALA A 928 -3.89 11.73 16.43
N PRO A 929 -4.84 10.83 16.77
CA PRO A 929 -6.13 10.70 16.09
C PRO A 929 -7.13 11.81 16.47
N THR A 930 -6.77 13.07 16.21
CA THR A 930 -7.55 14.26 16.59
C THR A 930 -8.83 14.42 15.77
N ASP A 931 -8.92 13.83 14.58
CA ASP A 931 -10.15 13.75 13.77
C ASP A 931 -11.16 12.70 14.26
N TRP A 932 -10.83 11.97 15.34
CA TRP A 932 -11.66 10.91 15.90
C TRP A 932 -11.97 11.16 17.37
N TRP A 933 -13.14 10.75 17.85
CA TRP A 933 -13.46 10.72 19.27
C TRP A 933 -13.87 9.34 19.76
N ILE A 934 -13.57 9.10 21.04
CA ILE A 934 -13.92 7.88 21.76
C ILE A 934 -15.36 8.03 22.26
N GLY A 935 -16.29 7.30 21.64
CA GLY A 935 -17.68 7.26 22.09
C GLY A 935 -17.87 6.33 23.28
N SER A 936 -17.17 5.19 23.27
CA SER A 936 -17.17 4.22 24.36
C SER A 936 -16.00 3.24 24.25
N GLY A 937 -15.74 2.48 25.32
CA GLY A 937 -14.64 1.54 25.39
C GLY A 937 -13.28 2.23 25.52
N THR A 938 -12.21 1.45 25.45
CA THR A 938 -10.84 1.96 25.47
C THR A 938 -10.32 2.03 24.04
N TRP A 939 -9.71 3.16 23.68
CA TRP A 939 -8.97 3.32 22.42
C TRP A 939 -7.60 3.93 22.67
N GLU A 940 -6.55 3.24 22.23
CA GLU A 940 -5.16 3.64 22.43
C GLU A 940 -4.24 2.95 21.43
N LEU A 941 -2.99 3.40 21.33
CA LEU A 941 -1.96 2.63 20.66
C LEU A 941 -1.57 1.44 21.52
N ALA A 942 -1.57 0.25 20.94
CA ALA A 942 -1.27 -0.97 21.66
C ALA A 942 -0.51 -1.98 20.81
N VAL A 943 0.20 -2.89 21.48
CA VAL A 943 0.88 -4.03 20.85
C VAL A 943 -0.09 -5.14 20.49
N ARG A 944 0.11 -5.76 19.31
CA ARG A 944 -0.79 -6.82 18.81
C ARG A 944 -0.59 -8.14 19.51
N TRP A 945 0.67 -8.51 19.72
CA TRP A 945 1.07 -9.78 20.35
C TRP A 945 1.91 -9.52 21.60
N PRO A 946 1.42 -9.90 22.79
CA PRO A 946 2.22 -9.82 24.00
C PRO A 946 3.52 -10.63 23.93
N CYS A 947 3.55 -11.73 23.16
CA CYS A 947 4.72 -12.59 23.01
C CYS A 947 5.78 -12.05 22.03
N THR A 948 5.44 -11.06 21.20
CA THR A 948 6.36 -10.37 20.29
C THR A 948 5.90 -8.92 20.19
N PRO A 949 6.14 -8.10 21.24
CA PRO A 949 5.59 -6.75 21.39
C PRO A 949 6.35 -5.72 20.53
N GLU A 950 6.71 -6.10 19.31
CA GLU A 950 7.48 -5.28 18.39
C GLU A 950 6.55 -4.23 17.74
N TRP A 951 5.40 -4.63 17.19
CA TRP A 951 4.51 -3.72 16.47
C TRP A 951 3.33 -3.18 17.28
N SER A 952 3.01 -1.90 17.06
CA SER A 952 1.87 -1.22 17.68
C SER A 952 1.01 -0.41 16.68
N TRP A 953 -0.30 -0.47 16.87
CA TRP A 953 -1.33 0.20 16.07
C TRP A 953 -2.45 0.73 16.95
N LEU A 954 -3.36 1.53 16.39
CA LEU A 954 -4.57 1.95 17.09
C LEU A 954 -5.43 0.72 17.41
N ALA A 955 -5.84 0.59 18.66
CA ALA A 955 -6.62 -0.55 19.13
C ALA A 955 -7.83 -0.11 19.93
N GLY A 956 -8.93 -0.83 19.78
CA GLY A 956 -10.19 -0.62 20.50
C GLY A 956 -10.60 -1.88 21.26
N GLU A 957 -11.04 -1.75 22.51
CA GLU A 957 -11.47 -2.90 23.34
C GLU A 957 -12.62 -2.54 24.28
N SER A 958 -13.60 -3.45 24.38
CA SER A 958 -14.65 -3.40 25.41
C SER A 958 -15.37 -4.75 25.56
N ARG A 959 -15.92 -5.01 26.75
CA ARG A 959 -16.90 -6.08 27.02
C ARG A 959 -18.29 -5.74 26.52
N SER A 960 -18.65 -4.47 26.55
CA SER A 960 -19.86 -3.94 25.94
C SER A 960 -19.51 -3.43 24.55
N VAL A 961 -19.69 -2.15 24.25
CA VAL A 961 -19.33 -1.55 22.97
C VAL A 961 -18.04 -0.74 23.13
N ALA A 962 -17.11 -0.91 22.20
CA ALA A 962 -16.03 0.05 21.96
C ALA A 962 -16.33 0.75 20.62
N ALA A 963 -16.49 2.07 20.65
CA ALA A 963 -16.85 2.86 19.47
C ALA A 963 -15.91 4.06 19.30
N LEU A 964 -15.34 4.18 18.11
CA LEU A 964 -14.54 5.31 17.67
C LEU A 964 -15.27 6.01 16.53
N TRP A 965 -15.59 7.28 16.72
CA TRP A 965 -16.38 8.08 15.80
C TRP A 965 -15.52 9.12 15.10
N HIS A 966 -15.79 9.36 13.82
CA HIS A 966 -15.17 10.47 13.11
C HIS A 966 -15.86 11.80 13.49
N LYS A 967 -15.05 12.84 13.74
CA LYS A 967 -15.53 14.17 14.18
C LYS A 967 -16.24 14.97 13.08
N ARG A 968 -16.01 14.65 11.80
CA ARG A 968 -16.76 15.24 10.67
C ARG A 968 -18.06 14.48 10.40
N GLN A 969 -19.04 15.19 9.85
CA GLN A 969 -20.22 14.60 9.23
C GLN A 969 -20.01 14.52 7.72
N PHE A 970 -20.54 13.48 7.10
CA PHE A 970 -20.44 13.20 5.68
C PHE A 970 -21.84 13.18 5.07
N THR A 971 -21.98 13.72 3.86
CA THR A 971 -23.22 13.82 3.10
C THR A 971 -23.01 13.29 1.69
N GLY A 972 -24.08 12.90 1.01
CA GLY A 972 -23.99 12.37 -0.35
C GLY A 972 -23.42 10.95 -0.39
N ASP A 973 -22.65 10.65 -1.42
CA ASP A 973 -21.98 9.36 -1.61
C ASP A 973 -20.68 9.35 -0.82
N HIS A 974 -20.47 8.30 -0.04
CA HIS A 974 -19.26 8.15 0.76
C HIS A 974 -18.98 6.69 1.10
N THR A 975 -17.69 6.41 1.29
CA THR A 975 -17.20 5.07 1.58
C THR A 975 -16.27 5.09 2.79
N LEU A 976 -16.43 4.14 3.69
CA LEU A 976 -15.47 3.84 4.76
C LEU A 976 -14.74 2.55 4.40
N ASP A 977 -13.44 2.64 4.13
CA ASP A 977 -12.54 1.53 3.79
C ASP A 977 -11.57 1.27 4.95
N LEU A 978 -11.81 0.19 5.71
CA LEU A 978 -11.13 -0.13 6.96
C LEU A 978 -10.25 -1.36 6.79
N HIS A 979 -8.98 -1.27 7.19
CA HIS A 979 -8.19 -2.44 7.51
C HIS A 979 -8.30 -2.74 9.02
N VAL A 980 -8.53 -4.00 9.39
CA VAL A 980 -8.77 -4.40 10.78
C VAL A 980 -8.26 -5.81 11.07
N GLY A 981 -7.76 -6.04 12.27
CA GLY A 981 -7.30 -7.35 12.73
C GLY A 981 -7.65 -7.60 14.20
N PRO A 982 -7.64 -8.86 14.66
CA PRO A 982 -7.85 -9.16 16.06
C PRO A 982 -6.64 -8.75 16.91
N ARG A 983 -6.92 -8.36 18.16
CA ARG A 983 -5.90 -8.18 19.21
C ARG A 983 -5.91 -9.38 20.15
N THR A 984 -4.73 -9.81 20.61
CA THR A 984 -4.64 -10.83 21.67
C THR A 984 -4.96 -10.21 23.02
N VAL A 985 -6.11 -10.54 23.60
CA VAL A 985 -6.50 -10.08 24.95
C VAL A 985 -7.16 -11.22 25.74
N ASP A 986 -7.20 -11.08 27.06
CA ASP A 986 -7.94 -12.00 27.94
C ASP A 986 -9.44 -11.71 27.87
N HIS A 987 -10.21 -12.68 27.38
CA HIS A 987 -11.66 -12.59 27.26
C HIS A 987 -12.40 -13.03 28.54
N GLY A 988 -11.75 -12.94 29.70
CA GLY A 988 -12.37 -13.05 31.03
C GLY A 988 -12.32 -14.47 31.58
N ASP A 989 -11.68 -15.37 30.85
CA ASP A 989 -11.48 -16.78 31.18
C ASP A 989 -10.00 -17.12 31.42
N LYS A 990 -9.14 -16.10 31.59
CA LYS A 990 -7.70 -16.23 31.84
C LYS A 990 -6.95 -16.90 30.68
N ARG A 991 -7.51 -16.86 29.47
CA ARG A 991 -6.93 -17.44 28.26
C ARG A 991 -6.84 -16.38 27.15
N PRO A 992 -5.75 -15.59 27.12
CA PRO A 992 -5.53 -14.61 26.07
C PRO A 992 -5.58 -15.25 24.68
N ARG A 993 -6.43 -14.70 23.82
CA ARG A 993 -6.59 -15.19 22.45
C ARG A 993 -7.08 -14.10 21.52
N GLU A 994 -6.78 -14.27 20.24
CA GLU A 994 -7.36 -13.48 19.15
C GLU A 994 -8.78 -14.00 18.88
N ILE A 995 -9.74 -13.09 18.70
CA ILE A 995 -11.11 -13.44 18.27
C ILE A 995 -11.43 -12.68 16.99
N CYS A 996 -11.63 -13.42 15.91
CA CYS A 996 -12.01 -12.89 14.59
C CYS A 996 -13.53 -12.77 14.54
N ARG A 997 -14.09 -11.66 15.02
CA ARG A 997 -15.54 -11.41 14.99
C ARG A 997 -15.83 -9.92 15.25
N ALA A 998 -17.04 -9.46 14.94
CA ALA A 998 -17.52 -8.12 15.24
C ALA A 998 -16.56 -6.99 14.77
N PHE A 999 -16.09 -7.08 13.53
CA PHE A 999 -15.30 -6.02 12.89
C PHE A 999 -16.25 -5.02 12.21
N ASN A 1000 -16.91 -4.22 13.03
CA ASN A 1000 -18.10 -3.49 12.63
C ASN A 1000 -17.78 -2.07 12.16
N VAL A 1001 -18.56 -1.61 11.20
CA VAL A 1001 -18.47 -0.26 10.65
C VAL A 1001 -19.85 0.36 10.57
N LEU A 1002 -19.90 1.69 10.58
CA LEU A 1002 -21.15 2.44 10.57
C LEU A 1002 -21.04 3.65 9.65
N LEU A 1003 -22.08 3.85 8.82
CA LEU A 1003 -22.26 5.06 8.01
C LEU A 1003 -23.48 5.85 8.51
N CYS A 1004 -23.48 7.17 8.30
CA CYS A 1004 -24.64 8.04 8.58
C CYS A 1004 -25.17 7.98 10.04
N GLY A 1005 -24.30 7.78 11.03
CA GLY A 1005 -24.70 7.72 12.44
C GLY A 1005 -24.86 9.07 13.12
N ASP A 1006 -25.46 9.06 14.31
CA ASP A 1006 -25.69 10.24 15.14
C ASP A 1006 -24.47 10.68 15.98
N GLY A 1007 -23.46 9.81 16.12
CA GLY A 1007 -22.29 10.05 16.96
C GLY A 1007 -22.41 9.54 18.39
N GLN A 1008 -23.51 8.85 18.74
CA GLN A 1008 -23.84 8.41 20.09
C GLN A 1008 -24.16 6.91 20.14
N ASP A 1009 -25.08 6.42 19.30
CA ASP A 1009 -25.51 5.02 19.29
C ASP A 1009 -25.01 4.30 18.02
N VAL A 1010 -24.27 3.20 18.20
CA VAL A 1010 -23.78 2.34 17.12
C VAL A 1010 -24.88 1.56 16.39
N LYS A 1011 -26.14 1.68 16.84
CA LYS A 1011 -27.33 1.17 16.13
C LYS A 1011 -27.98 2.21 15.23
N SER A 1012 -27.62 3.49 15.35
CA SER A 1012 -28.08 4.54 14.44
C SER A 1012 -27.49 4.37 13.04
N GLY A 1013 -28.03 5.09 12.06
CA GLY A 1013 -27.48 5.10 10.70
C GLY A 1013 -27.58 3.75 10.00
N TYR A 1014 -26.58 3.47 9.16
CA TYR A 1014 -26.35 2.16 8.54
C TYR A 1014 -25.24 1.43 9.28
N SER A 1015 -25.62 0.50 10.14
CA SER A 1015 -24.69 -0.26 10.97
C SER A 1015 -24.45 -1.65 10.36
N PHE A 1016 -23.18 -1.95 10.08
CA PHE A 1016 -22.74 -3.22 9.52
C PHE A 1016 -22.04 -4.05 10.59
N VAL A 1017 -22.56 -5.24 10.85
CA VAL A 1017 -21.95 -6.19 11.77
C VAL A 1017 -21.29 -7.31 10.96
N VAL A 1018 -19.98 -7.48 11.10
CA VAL A 1018 -19.19 -8.46 10.33
C VAL A 1018 -18.70 -9.57 11.25
N GLY A 1019 -19.22 -10.78 11.04
CA GLY A 1019 -18.97 -11.93 11.91
C GLY A 1019 -19.63 -11.76 13.28
N GLY A 1020 -20.91 -11.39 13.35
CA GLY A 1020 -21.60 -11.10 14.63
C GLY A 1020 -21.81 -12.31 15.54
N GLY A 1021 -21.81 -13.53 14.99
CA GLY A 1021 -21.98 -14.76 15.77
C GLY A 1021 -20.77 -15.10 16.65
N LYS A 1022 -20.97 -15.94 17.68
CA LYS A 1022 -19.91 -16.36 18.63
C LYS A 1022 -18.69 -17.00 17.96
N THR A 1023 -18.87 -17.62 16.80
CA THR A 1023 -17.80 -18.23 16.01
C THR A 1023 -17.46 -17.42 14.75
N GLY A 1024 -17.72 -16.11 14.75
CA GLY A 1024 -17.41 -15.22 13.61
C GLY A 1024 -18.35 -15.40 12.41
N THR A 1025 -19.58 -15.85 12.64
CA THR A 1025 -20.56 -16.12 11.58
C THR A 1025 -21.46 -14.93 11.29
N GLY A 1026 -21.92 -14.84 10.05
CA GLY A 1026 -22.94 -13.91 9.58
C GLY A 1026 -22.41 -12.51 9.31
N ALA A 1027 -23.03 -11.82 8.36
CA ALA A 1027 -22.93 -10.39 8.19
C ALA A 1027 -24.33 -9.78 8.16
N THR A 1028 -24.54 -8.63 8.78
CA THR A 1028 -25.84 -7.93 8.78
C THR A 1028 -25.68 -6.45 8.52
N LEU A 1029 -26.63 -5.87 7.79
CA LEU A 1029 -26.83 -4.43 7.65
C LEU A 1029 -28.13 -4.06 8.36
N SER A 1030 -28.04 -3.11 9.28
CA SER A 1030 -29.19 -2.51 9.96
C SER A 1030 -29.33 -1.04 9.59
N ARG A 1031 -30.57 -0.56 9.43
CA ARG A 1031 -30.92 0.86 9.31
C ARG A 1031 -31.64 1.29 10.58
N ASN A 1032 -31.06 2.21 11.35
CA ASN A 1032 -31.59 2.71 12.63
C ASN A 1032 -32.09 1.56 13.54
N GLY A 1033 -31.23 0.57 13.78
CA GLY A 1033 -31.50 -0.57 14.65
C GLY A 1033 -32.32 -1.71 14.03
N LYS A 1034 -32.93 -1.52 12.84
CA LYS A 1034 -33.69 -2.57 12.15
C LYS A 1034 -32.83 -3.26 11.08
N VAL A 1035 -32.67 -4.58 11.15
CA VAL A 1035 -31.97 -5.36 10.12
C VAL A 1035 -32.73 -5.28 8.80
N VAL A 1036 -32.03 -4.90 7.72
CA VAL A 1036 -32.59 -4.75 6.36
C VAL A 1036 -31.93 -5.68 5.34
N ALA A 1037 -30.73 -6.19 5.62
CA ALA A 1037 -30.08 -7.23 4.84
C ALA A 1037 -29.18 -8.11 5.73
N SER A 1038 -29.02 -9.37 5.36
CA SER A 1038 -28.17 -10.33 6.09
C SER A 1038 -27.61 -11.40 5.16
N GLU A 1039 -26.37 -11.83 5.44
CA GLU A 1039 -25.73 -12.97 4.80
C GLU A 1039 -25.32 -13.97 5.90
N PRO A 1040 -26.22 -14.90 6.28
CA PRO A 1040 -25.99 -15.83 7.38
C PRO A 1040 -24.96 -16.92 7.05
N ALA A 1041 -24.61 -17.14 5.77
CA ALA A 1041 -23.58 -18.11 5.37
C ALA A 1041 -22.16 -17.54 5.48
N TYR A 1042 -22.01 -16.20 5.48
CA TYR A 1042 -20.71 -15.55 5.63
C TYR A 1042 -19.98 -16.03 6.89
N ARG A 1043 -18.70 -16.36 6.77
CA ARG A 1043 -17.81 -16.66 7.90
C ARG A 1043 -16.55 -15.82 7.73
N ILE A 1044 -16.19 -15.11 8.78
CA ILE A 1044 -14.84 -14.56 8.89
C ILE A 1044 -13.84 -15.69 9.13
N TYR A 1045 -12.55 -15.46 8.83
CA TYR A 1045 -11.51 -16.47 9.05
C TYR A 1045 -11.48 -16.92 10.50
N SER A 1046 -11.32 -18.23 10.71
CA SER A 1046 -11.29 -18.80 12.07
C SER A 1046 -9.94 -18.59 12.76
N ASP A 1047 -8.86 -18.43 11.99
CA ASP A 1047 -7.52 -18.11 12.44
C ASP A 1047 -6.95 -16.99 11.56
N ALA A 1048 -6.91 -15.77 12.10
CA ALA A 1048 -6.36 -14.59 11.44
C ALA A 1048 -5.04 -14.15 12.08
N HIS A 1049 -4.32 -15.08 12.73
CA HIS A 1049 -3.02 -14.78 13.31
C HIS A 1049 -2.10 -14.22 12.22
N ASN A 1050 -1.63 -12.98 12.39
CA ASN A 1050 -0.88 -12.22 11.38
C ASN A 1050 -1.66 -11.86 10.09
N GLN A 1051 -3.00 -11.72 10.14
CA GLN A 1051 -3.78 -11.28 8.99
C GLN A 1051 -4.50 -9.95 9.26
N TRP A 1052 -4.58 -9.12 8.22
CA TRP A 1052 -5.40 -7.92 8.17
C TRP A 1052 -6.59 -8.16 7.25
N ILE A 1053 -7.78 -7.86 7.72
CA ILE A 1053 -9.02 -7.94 6.96
C ILE A 1053 -9.37 -6.55 6.45
N ASN A 1054 -9.76 -6.45 5.20
CA ASN A 1054 -10.31 -5.23 4.63
C ASN A 1054 -11.84 -5.29 4.71
N VAL A 1055 -12.48 -4.30 5.31
CA VAL A 1055 -13.93 -4.14 5.44
C VAL A 1055 -14.30 -2.79 4.85
N ARG A 1056 -15.10 -2.77 3.78
CA ARG A 1056 -15.49 -1.54 3.10
C ARG A 1056 -17.00 -1.40 3.06
N ALA A 1057 -17.51 -0.33 3.66
CA ALA A 1057 -18.92 0.03 3.65
C ALA A 1057 -19.15 1.22 2.74
N GLU A 1058 -20.11 1.12 1.84
CA GLU A 1058 -20.39 2.12 0.80
C GLU A 1058 -21.84 2.58 0.88
N LYS A 1059 -22.06 3.89 0.70
CA LYS A 1059 -23.34 4.48 0.35
C LYS A 1059 -23.18 5.20 -0.99
N VAL A 1060 -23.92 4.74 -2.00
CA VAL A 1060 -23.97 5.34 -3.35
C VAL A 1060 -25.43 5.53 -3.75
N GLY A 1061 -25.90 6.77 -3.73
CA GLY A 1061 -27.31 7.12 -3.86
C GLY A 1061 -28.16 6.35 -2.83
N ALA A 1062 -29.04 5.49 -3.33
CA ALA A 1062 -29.87 4.58 -2.55
C ALA A 1062 -29.23 3.22 -2.24
N THR A 1063 -28.08 2.90 -2.87
CA THR A 1063 -27.46 1.58 -2.71
C THR A 1063 -26.47 1.57 -1.55
N ILE A 1064 -26.70 0.66 -0.60
CA ILE A 1064 -25.87 0.45 0.59
C ILE A 1064 -25.18 -0.91 0.49
N ARG A 1065 -23.85 -0.95 0.61
CA ARG A 1065 -23.06 -2.16 0.34
C ARG A 1065 -22.02 -2.43 1.40
N LEU A 1066 -21.71 -3.72 1.56
CA LEU A 1066 -20.61 -4.21 2.36
C LEU A 1066 -19.70 -5.07 1.48
N TRP A 1067 -18.41 -4.76 1.49
CA TRP A 1067 -17.36 -5.58 0.94
C TRP A 1067 -16.44 -6.07 2.05
N VAL A 1068 -15.98 -7.31 1.92
CA VAL A 1068 -14.90 -7.85 2.75
C VAL A 1068 -13.82 -8.43 1.84
N GLY A 1069 -12.59 -7.93 1.98
CA GLY A 1069 -11.58 -8.09 0.94
C GLY A 1069 -12.07 -7.48 -0.37
N ASP A 1070 -11.99 -8.24 -1.45
CA ASP A 1070 -12.46 -7.80 -2.78
C ASP A 1070 -13.85 -8.38 -3.14
N GLN A 1071 -14.55 -8.96 -2.15
CA GLN A 1071 -15.86 -9.63 -2.34
C GLN A 1071 -17.01 -8.82 -1.76
N ARG A 1072 -18.09 -8.64 -2.54
CA ARG A 1072 -19.33 -8.02 -2.08
C ARG A 1072 -20.12 -9.02 -1.23
N VAL A 1073 -20.30 -8.71 0.05
CA VAL A 1073 -20.99 -9.57 1.02
C VAL A 1073 -22.46 -9.17 1.17
N LEU A 1074 -22.77 -7.87 1.14
CA LEU A 1074 -24.15 -7.37 1.20
C LEU A 1074 -24.37 -6.27 0.17
N SER A 1075 -25.60 -6.18 -0.34
CA SER A 1075 -26.09 -5.05 -1.14
C SER A 1075 -27.57 -4.87 -0.86
N TRP A 1076 -27.99 -3.64 -0.60
CA TRP A 1076 -29.38 -3.30 -0.32
C TRP A 1076 -29.74 -1.95 -0.95
N GLN A 1077 -30.97 -1.81 -1.42
CA GLN A 1077 -31.51 -0.54 -1.94
C GLN A 1077 -32.42 0.08 -0.88
N ASP A 1078 -32.06 1.26 -0.37
CA ASP A 1078 -32.86 2.00 0.59
C ASP A 1078 -33.95 2.80 -0.13
N PRO A 1079 -35.25 2.56 0.12
CA PRO A 1079 -36.32 3.36 -0.47
C PRO A 1079 -36.32 4.81 0.04
N ASN A 1080 -35.69 5.11 1.17
CA ASN A 1080 -35.55 6.47 1.71
C ASN A 1080 -34.14 6.65 2.31
N PRO A 1081 -33.12 6.88 1.47
CA PRO A 1081 -31.73 6.92 1.90
C PRO A 1081 -31.49 8.01 2.96
N LEU A 1082 -30.71 7.69 3.99
CA LEU A 1082 -30.31 8.66 4.99
C LEU A 1082 -29.47 9.77 4.33
N PRO A 1083 -29.70 11.06 4.67
CA PRO A 1083 -29.05 12.17 3.98
C PRO A 1083 -27.54 12.27 4.26
N GLY A 1084 -27.08 11.72 5.39
CA GLY A 1084 -25.71 11.78 5.85
C GLY A 1084 -25.61 11.55 7.35
N GLY A 1085 -24.40 11.72 7.90
CA GLY A 1085 -24.13 11.61 9.32
C GLY A 1085 -22.67 11.30 9.59
N ARG A 1086 -22.39 10.68 10.73
CA ARG A 1086 -21.03 10.35 11.16
C ARG A 1086 -20.66 8.94 10.80
N LEU A 1087 -19.35 8.71 10.68
CA LEU A 1087 -18.77 7.39 10.51
C LEU A 1087 -18.29 6.86 11.86
N ALA A 1088 -18.38 5.55 12.06
CA ALA A 1088 -17.78 4.90 13.21
C ALA A 1088 -17.16 3.56 12.86
N VAL A 1089 -16.08 3.25 13.57
CA VAL A 1089 -15.57 1.89 13.72
C VAL A 1089 -15.93 1.43 15.12
N TRP A 1090 -16.49 0.22 15.22
CA TRP A 1090 -16.89 -0.29 16.53
C TRP A 1090 -16.74 -1.81 16.63
N THR A 1091 -16.72 -2.29 17.87
CA THR A 1091 -16.73 -3.71 18.17
C THR A 1091 -17.48 -3.96 19.48
N GLN A 1092 -17.82 -5.22 19.74
CA GLN A 1092 -18.51 -5.64 20.94
C GLN A 1092 -17.99 -6.98 21.46
N ASP A 1093 -17.74 -7.05 22.77
CA ASP A 1093 -17.16 -8.23 23.45
C ASP A 1093 -15.93 -8.75 22.69
N ASN A 1094 -15.05 -7.81 22.32
CA ASN A 1094 -13.86 -8.07 21.52
C ASN A 1094 -12.81 -6.94 21.67
N ALA A 1095 -11.61 -7.22 21.17
CA ALA A 1095 -10.53 -6.24 20.98
C ALA A 1095 -10.03 -6.30 19.53
N VAL A 1096 -9.96 -5.12 18.90
CA VAL A 1096 -9.60 -4.95 17.49
C VAL A 1096 -8.40 -4.02 17.34
N MET A 1097 -7.72 -4.14 16.20
CA MET A 1097 -6.62 -3.26 15.79
C MET A 1097 -6.86 -2.70 14.40
N ILE A 1098 -6.46 -1.46 14.20
CA ILE A 1098 -6.69 -0.68 12.99
C ILE A 1098 -5.37 -0.05 12.54
N PRO A 1099 -4.77 -0.54 11.45
CA PRO A 1099 -3.56 0.05 10.89
C PRO A 1099 -3.84 1.13 9.84
N ARG A 1100 -5.03 1.11 9.22
CA ARG A 1100 -5.41 2.08 8.19
C ARG A 1100 -6.92 2.25 8.07
N VAL A 1101 -7.36 3.49 7.91
CA VAL A 1101 -8.72 3.86 7.50
C VAL A 1101 -8.63 4.85 6.36
N THR A 1102 -9.31 4.57 5.25
CA THR A 1102 -9.49 5.54 4.16
C THR A 1102 -10.98 5.86 4.01
N ILE A 1103 -11.31 7.13 3.91
CA ILE A 1103 -12.67 7.64 3.69
C ILE A 1103 -12.68 8.34 2.35
N TYR A 1104 -13.64 7.97 1.49
CA TYR A 1104 -13.84 8.51 0.14
C TYR A 1104 -15.20 9.21 0.02
#